data_AF-A0A2G2G4E7-F1
#
_entry.id   AF-A0A2G2G4E7-F1
#
_cell.length_a   1.000
_cell.length_b   1.000
_cell.length_c   1.000
_cell.angle_alpha   90.00
_cell.angle_beta   90.00
_cell.angle_gamma   90.00
#
_symmetry.space_group_name_H-M   'P 1'
#
loop_
_entity.id
_entity.type
_entity.pdbx_description
1 polymer ?
#
loop_
_entity_poly.entity_id
_entity_poly.type
_entity_poly.pdbx_seq_one_letter_code
_entity_poly.pdbx_strand_id
1 'polypeptide(L)'
;MEEISRSLVMTNPFDQVLSDLYLIEEGEILSTLQTQIGLSAQQRKSAENRAVGIVEILRHSDQKIPLIDRFLLEYGLSTTEGVVLMRLAEALLRTPDKATRNQLMRDRLIAGDWRDHAGKASSALVNMSTTGLRIAKKWIEKSGGVEGRSLVARLGDKVLGLAVNQAMVIMGEHFVLGKTIDAAIKTSRKLHKSKSGKIGFYFSYDMLGEAAITQEDADRYFAAYLRAVNALVASGETFGDLSVKLSAIHPRYELAQHASCVPALTARVKELALVCKQGGFGLAIDAEEAERLEVSLMVVKNLLADPELIGWNGLSIVVQAYQRRASATLKWLVHEAKKQSRKIAIRLVKGAYWDSEIKRAQEMGLSDYPVFTRKENTDVSYIACAKYLFDNLDVVFPQFATHNAHTAAVVLELAPDNAAYEFQCLHGMGEALHRCLVEKHGASSRIYAPVGQHADLLPYLVRRLLENGANSSFVNQLVDPDVEISDIVRDPQDRIGENIQAQNPALPMPRDYLNQERLAAKGLDLTQIHMLADVQTWFDAPPFYIAGKGVKKHAHEIYNPANQQECVGHVFQNTSAQISKAVTKAHASNWSQTPHNKRASILRDAAIRLENQTPILLPLLVREAGKSLNDAVAEIAEAVDFCRYYADRCEDDAFKERKPLGVMACISPWNFPLAIFIGQVAAALAAGNSVIAKPAEQTPLIASICVDILREAGVPADALHLVCGGGEIGAGLVAEEKVSGVCFTGSTATAKKIAKTLVDTGRATAPLIAETGGINAMIIDSTALLEQAVNDVVASAFQSAGQRCSACRIVCVQDDIADAFTEMLSGAMALLNIGDPSDPATDVGPVIDTGAAQTLREYIGGMETAKTIYKTNLPHNLQSDLFVTPIAFEVKKIADVTHEIFGPVLHVVRFKASEFGAVVSDINALGYGLTMGLHTRIDSRVENVIAKACVGNLYINRNQIGAVVGVQPFGGEGLSGTGPKAGGPHYLYQMTLLETQNPEPVSNLKAEHIKLSLEEKNIMLKTLARSRHAFNTWQNYDRATVLNTAAQYLGTTRLSMASLCKDAAKLSTKIFDVENILPGPTGEKNTLRYAPRGVLIANGGVDMHRAMFTALSAGNSVLVETGIDNIGDIMKLVEALDQAGAPKNTIMPISKNEAWTFIDSDIDGVISDRENLHILNARVKCREGKILPVLSAQDMPERFALERTVTIDTTAAGGNASLLASL
;
A
#
# COMPACT_ATOMS: atom_id res chain seq x y z
N MET A 1 -13.27 -13.86 -25.82
CA MET A 1 -12.33 -12.81 -26.28
C MET A 1 -12.86 -12.00 -27.47
N GLU A 2 -13.19 -12.61 -28.63
CA GLU A 2 -13.74 -11.85 -29.78
C GLU A 2 -15.02 -11.04 -29.48
N GLU A 3 -15.93 -11.53 -28.62
CA GLU A 3 -17.15 -10.79 -28.24
C GLU A 3 -16.87 -9.59 -27.30
N ILE A 4 -15.88 -9.69 -26.40
CA ILE A 4 -15.49 -8.61 -25.47
C ILE A 4 -14.70 -7.52 -26.21
N SER A 5 -13.81 -7.92 -27.12
CA SER A 5 -13.11 -6.99 -28.02
C SER A 5 -14.11 -6.23 -28.91
N ARG A 6 -15.16 -6.90 -29.41
CA ARG A 6 -16.23 -6.27 -30.21
C ARG A 6 -17.16 -5.37 -29.38
N SER A 7 -17.37 -5.63 -28.08
CA SER A 7 -18.22 -4.79 -27.22
C SER A 7 -17.54 -3.50 -26.74
N LEU A 8 -16.22 -3.45 -26.72
CA LEU A 8 -15.42 -2.29 -26.32
C LEU A 8 -15.02 -1.38 -27.50
N VAL A 9 -15.39 -1.72 -28.74
CA VAL A 9 -15.04 -0.89 -29.91
C VAL A 9 -15.62 0.51 -29.77
N MET A 10 -14.71 1.48 -29.63
CA MET A 10 -15.00 2.90 -29.65
C MET A 10 -15.66 3.28 -30.98
N THR A 11 -16.96 3.55 -30.94
CA THR A 11 -17.76 3.89 -32.12
C THR A 11 -18.03 5.39 -32.22
N ASN A 12 -17.82 6.13 -31.13
CA ASN A 12 -17.95 7.57 -31.09
C ASN A 12 -16.55 8.22 -31.19
N PRO A 13 -16.33 9.19 -32.11
CA PRO A 13 -15.04 9.88 -32.24
C PRO A 13 -14.57 10.58 -30.95
N PHE A 14 -15.47 10.90 -30.01
CA PHE A 14 -15.13 11.45 -28.70
C PHE A 14 -14.58 10.41 -27.72
N ASP A 15 -14.82 9.11 -27.95
CA ASP A 15 -14.31 8.04 -27.10
C ASP A 15 -12.76 8.02 -27.14
N GLN A 16 -12.18 8.18 -28.34
CA GLN A 16 -10.72 8.30 -28.50
C GLN A 16 -10.17 9.56 -27.82
N VAL A 17 -10.87 10.70 -27.95
CA VAL A 17 -10.45 11.96 -27.33
C VAL A 17 -10.45 11.86 -25.79
N LEU A 18 -11.41 11.15 -25.20
CA LEU A 18 -11.40 10.86 -23.77
C LEU A 18 -10.17 10.03 -23.39
N SER A 19 -9.76 9.07 -24.21
CA SER A 19 -8.53 8.31 -23.94
C SER A 19 -7.28 9.19 -24.06
N ASP A 20 -7.15 9.96 -25.14
CA ASP A 20 -5.97 10.80 -25.41
C ASP A 20 -5.74 11.86 -24.32
N LEU A 21 -6.81 12.39 -23.72
CA LEU A 21 -6.72 13.41 -22.68
C LEU A 21 -6.55 12.84 -21.27
N TYR A 22 -6.48 11.51 -21.08
CA TYR A 22 -6.37 10.93 -19.74
C TYR A 22 -5.08 11.36 -19.05
N LEU A 23 -3.94 11.21 -19.72
CA LEU A 23 -2.61 11.54 -19.20
C LEU A 23 -1.89 12.61 -20.05
N ILE A 24 -2.64 13.45 -20.77
CA ILE A 24 -2.10 14.58 -21.56
C ILE A 24 -1.31 15.53 -20.67
N GLU A 25 -0.19 16.08 -21.12
CA GLU A 25 0.63 17.03 -20.35
C GLU A 25 -0.20 18.22 -19.81
N GLU A 26 0.00 18.58 -18.53
CA GLU A 26 -0.81 19.59 -17.85
C GLU A 26 -0.75 20.96 -18.55
N GLY A 27 0.42 21.37 -19.04
CA GLY A 27 0.62 22.65 -19.72
C GLY A 27 -0.09 22.74 -21.08
N GLU A 28 -0.16 21.63 -21.81
CA GLU A 28 -0.80 21.56 -23.12
C GLU A 28 -2.32 21.74 -23.00
N ILE A 29 -2.96 21.00 -22.09
CA ILE A 29 -4.40 21.11 -21.86
C ILE A 29 -4.76 22.46 -21.22
N LEU A 30 -3.93 22.99 -20.32
CA LEU A 30 -4.17 24.28 -19.68
C LEU A 30 -4.20 25.43 -20.69
N SER A 31 -3.24 25.48 -21.61
CA SER A 31 -3.17 26.48 -22.68
C SER A 31 -4.40 26.45 -23.59
N THR A 32 -4.88 25.23 -23.89
CA THR A 32 -6.11 25.00 -24.65
C THR A 32 -7.34 25.54 -23.91
N LEU A 33 -7.44 25.29 -22.60
CA LEU A 33 -8.57 25.76 -21.77
C LEU A 33 -8.56 27.28 -21.60
N GLN A 34 -7.40 27.90 -21.37
CA GLN A 34 -7.27 29.36 -21.28
C GLN A 34 -7.77 30.06 -22.55
N THR A 35 -7.43 29.51 -23.72
CA THR A 35 -7.90 30.01 -25.02
C THR A 35 -9.43 29.87 -25.17
N GLN A 36 -10.02 28.79 -24.62
CA GLN A 36 -11.47 28.53 -24.70
C GLN A 36 -12.32 29.44 -23.80
N ILE A 37 -11.77 29.98 -22.70
CA ILE A 37 -12.51 30.87 -21.79
C ILE A 37 -12.95 32.15 -22.51
N GLY A 38 -12.06 32.78 -23.28
CA GLY A 38 -12.40 33.92 -24.14
C GLY A 38 -13.02 35.13 -23.43
N LEU A 39 -12.81 35.29 -22.10
CA LEU A 39 -13.32 36.43 -21.32
C LEU A 39 -12.46 37.67 -21.57
N SER A 40 -13.10 38.81 -21.86
CA SER A 40 -12.41 40.09 -21.97
C SER A 40 -11.87 40.57 -20.62
N ALA A 41 -10.83 41.40 -20.62
CA ALA A 41 -10.28 41.99 -19.39
C ALA A 41 -11.35 42.74 -18.57
N GLN A 42 -12.34 43.35 -19.25
CA GLN A 42 -13.45 44.03 -18.59
C GLN A 42 -14.40 43.04 -17.87
N GLN A 43 -14.75 41.93 -18.50
CA GLN A 43 -15.58 40.89 -17.87
C GLN A 43 -14.86 40.25 -16.68
N ARG A 44 -13.56 39.97 -16.82
CA ARG A 44 -12.73 39.46 -15.72
C ARG A 44 -12.74 40.41 -14.52
N LYS A 45 -12.53 41.71 -14.77
CA LYS A 45 -12.61 42.74 -13.71
C LYS A 45 -14.01 42.90 -13.11
N SER A 46 -15.07 42.78 -13.92
CA SER A 46 -16.46 42.80 -13.46
C SER A 46 -16.74 41.65 -12.49
N ALA A 47 -16.33 40.43 -12.86
CA ALA A 47 -16.48 39.24 -12.03
C ALA A 47 -15.70 39.38 -10.71
N GLU A 48 -14.46 39.88 -10.75
CA GLU A 48 -13.65 40.14 -9.56
C GLU A 48 -14.32 41.16 -8.62
N ASN A 49 -14.79 42.30 -9.14
CA ASN A 49 -15.48 43.32 -8.34
C ASN A 49 -16.77 42.77 -7.72
N ARG A 50 -17.52 41.93 -8.45
CA ARG A 50 -18.69 41.26 -7.92
C ARG A 50 -18.32 40.28 -6.81
N ALA A 51 -17.25 39.52 -6.99
CA ALA A 51 -16.74 38.60 -5.97
C ALA A 51 -16.32 39.35 -4.69
N VAL A 52 -15.65 40.51 -4.81
CA VAL A 52 -15.34 41.39 -3.67
C VAL A 52 -16.60 41.75 -2.90
N GLY A 53 -17.62 42.26 -3.59
CA GLY A 53 -18.89 42.62 -2.93
C GLY A 53 -19.59 41.44 -2.26
N ILE A 54 -19.52 40.24 -2.85
CA ILE A 54 -20.03 39.02 -2.22
C ILE A 54 -19.25 38.70 -0.95
N VAL A 55 -17.91 38.72 -0.99
CA VAL A 55 -17.06 38.40 0.17
C VAL A 55 -17.24 39.41 1.30
N GLU A 56 -17.35 40.71 0.99
CA GLU A 56 -17.66 41.76 1.96
C GLU A 56 -18.99 41.50 2.68
N ILE A 57 -20.05 41.16 1.93
CA ILE A 57 -21.35 40.79 2.51
C ILE A 57 -21.19 39.58 3.45
N LEU A 58 -20.42 38.56 3.04
CA LEU A 58 -20.23 37.35 3.84
C LEU A 58 -19.47 37.64 5.14
N ARG A 59 -18.38 38.44 5.10
CA ARG A 59 -17.60 38.84 6.28
C ARG A 59 -18.39 39.73 7.25
N HIS A 60 -19.31 40.56 6.74
CA HIS A 60 -20.08 41.53 7.54
C HIS A 60 -21.50 41.09 7.89
N SER A 61 -21.99 39.93 7.42
CA SER A 61 -23.35 39.49 7.73
C SER A 61 -23.49 39.13 9.22
N ASP A 62 -24.54 39.64 9.90
CA ASP A 62 -24.93 39.29 11.28
C ASP A 62 -25.31 37.79 11.46
N GLN A 63 -25.30 37.01 10.37
CA GLN A 63 -25.49 35.57 10.42
C GLN A 63 -24.27 34.95 11.06
N LYS A 64 -24.41 34.56 12.34
CA LYS A 64 -23.40 33.84 13.11
C LYS A 64 -22.75 32.77 12.23
N ILE A 65 -21.48 32.98 11.87
CA ILE A 65 -20.63 31.95 11.26
C ILE A 65 -20.89 30.64 12.02
N PRO A 66 -21.30 29.55 11.32
CA PRO A 66 -21.58 28.28 11.94
C PRO A 66 -20.51 27.88 12.95
N LEU A 67 -20.91 27.25 14.07
CA LEU A 67 -20.00 26.85 15.14
C LEU A 67 -18.84 26.00 14.60
N ILE A 68 -19.10 25.19 13.57
CA ILE A 68 -18.13 24.31 12.93
C ILE A 68 -17.07 25.08 12.14
N ASP A 69 -17.42 26.13 11.41
CA ASP A 69 -16.45 26.94 10.65
C ASP A 69 -15.49 27.66 11.60
N ARG A 70 -15.98 28.10 12.77
CA ARG A 70 -15.13 28.64 13.85
C ARG A 70 -14.27 27.57 14.52
N PHE A 71 -14.78 26.35 14.60
CA PHE A 71 -14.03 25.22 15.12
C PHE A 71 -12.91 24.82 14.16
N LEU A 72 -13.17 24.81 12.84
CA LEU A 72 -12.18 24.57 11.79
C LEU A 72 -11.15 25.70 11.68
N LEU A 73 -11.50 26.95 12.01
CA LEU A 73 -10.52 28.02 12.13
C LEU A 73 -9.53 27.79 13.29
N GLU A 74 -10.05 27.42 14.46
CA GLU A 74 -9.22 27.22 15.65
C GLU A 74 -8.42 25.92 15.57
N TYR A 75 -9.00 24.89 14.97
CA TYR A 75 -8.45 23.53 14.83
C TYR A 75 -8.33 23.12 13.36
N GLY A 76 -7.83 24.01 12.50
CA GLY A 76 -7.71 23.77 11.06
C GLY A 76 -6.87 22.53 10.74
N LEU A 77 -7.02 21.97 9.54
CA LEU A 77 -6.28 20.78 9.11
C LEU A 77 -4.76 21.01 8.98
N SER A 78 -4.33 22.27 9.00
CA SER A 78 -2.92 22.67 9.15
C SER A 78 -2.37 22.47 10.56
N THR A 79 -3.24 22.25 11.56
CA THR A 79 -2.86 21.99 12.95
C THR A 79 -2.88 20.50 13.25
N THR A 80 -1.93 20.06 14.07
CA THR A 80 -1.87 18.66 14.54
C THR A 80 -3.15 18.28 15.29
N GLU A 81 -3.70 19.23 16.05
CA GLU A 81 -4.91 19.13 16.85
C GLU A 81 -6.15 18.87 16.00
N GLY A 82 -6.31 19.59 14.88
CA GLY A 82 -7.41 19.41 13.93
C GLY A 82 -7.42 18.01 13.33
N VAL A 83 -6.27 17.53 12.85
CA VAL A 83 -6.12 16.17 12.30
C VAL A 83 -6.43 15.11 13.35
N VAL A 84 -5.97 15.30 14.59
CA VAL A 84 -6.23 14.38 15.71
C VAL A 84 -7.72 14.32 16.07
N LEU A 85 -8.41 15.46 16.16
CA LEU A 85 -9.84 15.54 16.45
C LEU A 85 -10.67 14.83 15.36
N MET A 86 -10.27 14.99 14.11
CA MET A 86 -10.93 14.38 12.97
C MET A 86 -10.80 12.86 12.94
N ARG A 87 -9.59 12.35 13.13
CA ARG A 87 -9.34 10.91 13.24
C ARG A 87 -10.06 10.29 14.44
N LEU A 88 -10.14 11.03 15.55
CA LEU A 88 -10.86 10.61 16.73
C LEU A 88 -12.37 10.53 16.48
N ALA A 89 -12.93 11.54 15.81
CA ALA A 89 -14.35 11.61 15.47
C ALA A 89 -14.80 10.41 14.59
N GLU A 90 -14.01 10.07 13.58
CA GLU A 90 -14.25 8.95 12.67
C GLU A 90 -14.23 7.61 13.42
N ALA A 91 -13.16 7.33 14.16
CA ALA A 91 -12.95 6.03 14.76
C ALA A 91 -13.81 5.78 16.03
N LEU A 92 -14.12 6.81 16.84
CA LEU A 92 -14.87 6.61 18.10
C LEU A 92 -16.33 6.18 17.92
N LEU A 93 -17.00 6.72 16.92
CA LEU A 93 -18.42 6.44 16.68
C LEU A 93 -18.64 5.05 16.08
N ARG A 94 -17.59 4.49 15.46
CA ARG A 94 -17.60 3.18 14.80
C ARG A 94 -17.12 2.05 15.70
N THR A 95 -16.27 2.35 16.66
CA THR A 95 -15.74 1.35 17.59
C THR A 95 -16.87 0.85 18.51
N PRO A 96 -17.37 -0.39 18.33
CA PRO A 96 -18.52 -0.90 19.09
C PRO A 96 -18.17 -1.15 20.57
N ASP A 97 -16.93 -1.55 20.85
CA ASP A 97 -16.51 -1.95 22.19
C ASP A 97 -15.98 -0.77 23.02
N LYS A 98 -16.34 -0.76 24.30
CA LYS A 98 -16.02 0.36 25.19
C LYS A 98 -14.54 0.45 25.55
N ALA A 99 -13.85 -0.69 25.65
CA ALA A 99 -12.47 -0.71 26.15
C ALA A 99 -11.50 -0.13 25.10
N THR A 100 -11.62 -0.58 23.86
CA THR A 100 -10.86 -0.08 22.72
C THR A 100 -11.21 1.37 22.41
N ARG A 101 -12.50 1.74 22.48
CA ARG A 101 -12.91 3.15 22.33
C ARG A 101 -12.23 4.06 23.37
N ASN A 102 -12.15 3.62 24.63
CA ASN A 102 -11.44 4.37 25.66
C ASN A 102 -9.93 4.46 25.39
N GLN A 103 -9.32 3.37 24.91
CA GLN A 103 -7.91 3.37 24.53
C GLN A 103 -7.63 4.36 23.40
N LEU A 104 -8.44 4.32 22.33
CA LEU A 104 -8.38 5.25 21.20
C LEU A 104 -8.54 6.70 21.65
N MET A 105 -9.49 7.01 22.54
CA MET A 105 -9.63 8.37 23.12
C MET A 105 -8.34 8.83 23.79
N ARG A 106 -7.77 8.01 24.67
CA ARG A 106 -6.56 8.38 25.42
C ARG A 106 -5.37 8.59 24.49
N ASP A 107 -5.19 7.66 23.55
CA ASP A 107 -4.11 7.68 22.55
C ASP A 107 -4.11 8.99 21.76
N ARG A 108 -5.25 9.34 21.15
CA ARG A 108 -5.41 10.56 20.36
C ARG A 108 -5.33 11.83 21.20
N LEU A 109 -5.93 11.85 22.39
CA LEU A 109 -5.91 13.03 23.25
C LEU A 109 -4.53 13.35 23.83
N ILE A 110 -3.67 12.33 24.03
CA ILE A 110 -2.27 12.52 24.41
C ILE A 110 -1.46 13.10 23.24
N ALA A 111 -1.73 12.64 22.01
CA ALA A 111 -1.00 13.03 20.81
C ALA A 111 -1.13 14.52 20.44
N GLY A 112 -2.26 15.19 20.71
CA GLY A 112 -2.43 16.63 20.42
C GLY A 112 -1.77 17.56 21.46
N ASP A 113 -1.22 18.72 21.05
CA ASP A 113 -0.64 19.74 21.94
C ASP A 113 -1.60 20.91 22.21
N TRP A 114 -2.59 20.63 23.06
CA TRP A 114 -3.67 21.57 23.41
C TRP A 114 -3.25 22.85 24.17
N ARG A 115 -1.95 23.10 24.38
CA ARG A 115 -1.44 24.25 25.14
C ARG A 115 -1.54 25.55 24.33
N ASP A 116 -1.34 25.48 23.02
CA ASP A 116 -1.21 26.66 22.16
C ASP A 116 -2.55 27.32 21.80
N HIS A 117 -3.68 26.64 22.06
CA HIS A 117 -5.03 27.12 21.75
C HIS A 117 -5.79 27.67 22.99
N ALA A 118 -5.16 27.71 24.16
CA ALA A 118 -5.84 28.11 25.39
C ALA A 118 -6.11 29.63 25.44
N GLY A 119 -7.40 30.02 25.37
CA GLY A 119 -7.84 31.41 25.53
C GLY A 119 -7.71 32.27 24.28
N LYS A 120 -7.46 31.66 23.11
CA LYS A 120 -7.35 32.36 21.81
C LYS A 120 -8.67 32.40 21.03
N ALA A 121 -9.59 31.48 21.28
CA ALA A 121 -10.86 31.43 20.56
C ALA A 121 -11.84 32.54 21.01
N SER A 122 -12.57 33.13 20.07
CA SER A 122 -13.60 34.15 20.34
C SER A 122 -14.91 33.59 20.93
N SER A 123 -15.04 32.25 21.05
CA SER A 123 -16.23 31.55 21.53
C SER A 123 -16.02 30.92 22.91
N ALA A 124 -16.92 31.21 23.85
CA ALA A 124 -16.91 30.62 25.20
C ALA A 124 -17.06 29.09 25.18
N LEU A 125 -17.83 28.53 24.24
CA LEU A 125 -18.00 27.08 24.09
C LEU A 125 -16.72 26.40 23.58
N VAL A 126 -16.04 27.02 22.61
CA VAL A 126 -14.76 26.51 22.08
C VAL A 126 -13.68 26.55 23.16
N ASN A 127 -13.57 27.66 23.88
CA ASN A 127 -12.66 27.79 25.03
C ASN A 127 -12.97 26.78 26.16
N MET A 128 -14.24 26.46 26.40
CA MET A 128 -14.64 25.42 27.35
C MET A 128 -14.21 24.02 26.88
N SER A 129 -14.37 23.68 25.60
CA SER A 129 -13.87 22.41 25.05
C SER A 129 -12.35 22.31 25.10
N THR A 130 -11.60 23.36 24.75
CA THR A 130 -10.12 23.39 24.85
C THR A 130 -9.65 23.22 26.29
N THR A 131 -10.32 23.88 27.24
CA THR A 131 -10.03 23.74 28.67
C THR A 131 -10.34 22.32 29.17
N GLY A 132 -11.44 21.72 28.71
CA GLY A 132 -11.80 20.34 29.00
C GLY A 132 -10.81 19.32 28.44
N LEU A 133 -10.36 19.48 27.19
CA LEU A 133 -9.35 18.63 26.55
C LEU A 133 -7.98 18.72 27.23
N ARG A 134 -7.58 19.92 27.66
CA ARG A 134 -6.34 20.13 28.44
C ARG A 134 -6.41 19.47 29.82
N ILE A 135 -7.54 19.62 30.52
CA ILE A 135 -7.76 18.96 31.80
C ILE A 135 -7.74 17.45 31.60
N ALA A 136 -8.38 16.95 30.55
CA ALA A 136 -8.35 15.54 30.17
C ALA A 136 -6.92 15.03 29.90
N LYS A 137 -6.11 15.72 29.07
CA LYS A 137 -4.71 15.35 28.80
C LYS A 137 -3.88 15.29 30.07
N LYS A 138 -3.85 16.38 30.86
CA LYS A 138 -3.12 16.41 32.15
C LYS A 138 -3.59 15.34 33.12
N TRP A 139 -4.87 14.98 33.06
CA TRP A 139 -5.46 13.97 33.92
C TRP A 139 -5.14 12.54 33.46
N ILE A 140 -5.14 12.26 32.15
CA ILE A 140 -4.70 10.99 31.56
C ILE A 140 -3.20 10.77 31.83
N GLU A 141 -2.36 11.79 31.63
CA GLU A 141 -0.93 11.78 31.96
C GLU A 141 -0.69 11.42 33.44
N LYS A 142 -1.49 12.00 34.36
CA LYS A 142 -1.41 11.69 35.80
C LYS A 142 -2.02 10.35 36.22
N SER A 143 -2.81 9.71 35.35
CA SER A 143 -3.56 8.48 35.67
C SER A 143 -2.92 7.20 35.12
N GLY A 144 -1.69 7.29 34.58
CA GLY A 144 -0.93 6.17 34.03
C GLY A 144 -0.92 6.08 32.50
N GLY A 145 -1.24 7.16 31.78
CA GLY A 145 -1.18 7.22 30.32
C GLY A 145 -2.26 6.38 29.62
N VAL A 146 -2.00 5.97 28.38
CA VAL A 146 -2.94 5.21 27.53
C VAL A 146 -3.37 3.90 28.21
N GLU A 147 -2.45 3.21 28.89
CA GLU A 147 -2.68 1.93 29.57
C GLU A 147 -3.23 2.04 31.01
N GLY A 148 -3.49 3.25 31.52
CA GLY A 148 -3.92 3.47 32.90
C GLY A 148 -5.15 2.65 33.31
N ARG A 149 -5.00 1.74 34.29
CA ARG A 149 -6.07 0.87 34.82
C ARG A 149 -6.64 1.33 36.18
N SER A 150 -6.19 2.48 36.71
CA SER A 150 -6.55 2.95 38.05
C SER A 150 -8.05 3.28 38.19
N LEU A 151 -8.57 3.23 39.43
CA LEU A 151 -9.98 3.58 39.73
C LEU A 151 -10.30 5.03 39.36
N VAL A 152 -9.29 5.91 39.47
CA VAL A 152 -9.33 7.30 39.00
C VAL A 152 -9.46 7.32 37.47
N ALA A 153 -8.58 6.63 36.71
CA ALA A 153 -8.66 6.52 35.24
C ALA A 153 -10.04 6.07 34.73
N ARG A 154 -10.70 5.13 35.43
CA ARG A 154 -12.05 4.64 35.08
C ARG A 154 -13.16 5.67 35.29
N LEU A 155 -13.03 6.58 36.25
CA LEU A 155 -14.03 7.61 36.55
C LEU A 155 -13.97 8.77 35.54
N GLY A 156 -12.78 9.25 35.17
CA GLY A 156 -12.66 10.26 34.12
C GLY A 156 -12.87 9.74 32.70
N ASP A 157 -12.62 8.45 32.41
CA ASP A 157 -13.04 7.82 31.15
C ASP A 157 -14.56 7.96 30.90
N LYS A 158 -15.38 7.84 31.97
CA LYS A 158 -16.84 8.00 31.85
C LYS A 158 -17.22 9.45 31.54
N VAL A 159 -16.54 10.42 32.13
CA VAL A 159 -16.78 11.85 31.91
C VAL A 159 -16.31 12.28 30.53
N LEU A 160 -15.12 11.83 30.12
CA LEU A 160 -14.52 12.09 28.82
C LEU A 160 -15.34 11.49 27.69
N GLY A 161 -15.74 10.22 27.82
CA GLY A 161 -16.59 9.55 26.84
C GLY A 161 -17.96 10.20 26.69
N LEU A 162 -18.56 10.72 27.78
CA LEU A 162 -19.81 11.48 27.70
C LEU A 162 -19.62 12.83 26.99
N ALA A 163 -18.56 13.57 27.31
CA ALA A 163 -18.26 14.86 26.70
C ALA A 163 -17.95 14.74 25.20
N VAL A 164 -17.14 13.76 24.80
CA VAL A 164 -16.78 13.53 23.40
C VAL A 164 -17.97 12.99 22.60
N ASN A 165 -18.75 12.03 23.13
CA ASN A 165 -19.97 11.57 22.46
C ASN A 165 -20.98 12.70 22.27
N GLN A 166 -21.14 13.59 23.26
CA GLN A 166 -22.05 14.74 23.13
C GLN A 166 -21.56 15.73 22.08
N ALA A 167 -20.24 16.03 22.04
CA ALA A 167 -19.65 16.88 21.01
C ALA A 167 -19.83 16.26 19.60
N MET A 168 -19.66 14.95 19.48
CA MET A 168 -19.87 14.21 18.24
C MET A 168 -21.31 14.22 17.75
N VAL A 169 -22.30 14.05 18.64
CA VAL A 169 -23.73 14.15 18.28
C VAL A 169 -24.06 15.54 17.79
N ILE A 170 -23.54 16.59 18.45
CA ILE A 170 -23.73 17.98 18.03
C ILE A 170 -23.08 18.23 16.67
N MET A 171 -21.90 17.67 16.39
CA MET A 171 -21.26 17.79 15.07
C MET A 171 -22.02 17.04 13.99
N GLY A 172 -22.49 15.81 14.25
CA GLY A 172 -23.26 15.01 13.29
C GLY A 172 -24.58 15.66 12.85
N GLU A 173 -25.24 16.41 13.74
CA GLU A 173 -26.46 17.17 13.42
C GLU A 173 -26.23 18.32 12.43
N HIS A 174 -24.99 18.77 12.22
CA HIS A 174 -24.66 19.84 11.27
C HIS A 174 -24.35 19.34 9.85
N PHE A 175 -24.05 18.05 9.66
CA PHE A 175 -23.65 17.49 8.36
C PHE A 175 -24.72 16.62 7.70
N VAL A 176 -25.75 16.22 8.43
CA VAL A 176 -26.89 15.45 7.91
C VAL A 176 -28.14 16.29 8.04
N LEU A 177 -28.87 16.47 6.94
CA LEU A 177 -30.10 17.26 6.96
C LEU A 177 -31.22 16.56 7.75
N GLY A 178 -31.19 15.22 7.78
CA GLY A 178 -32.00 14.39 8.66
C GLY A 178 -31.57 12.93 8.65
N LYS A 179 -31.76 12.22 9.77
CA LYS A 179 -31.41 10.79 9.91
C LYS A 179 -32.19 9.85 8.99
N THR A 180 -33.30 10.34 8.46
CA THR A 180 -34.24 9.64 7.58
C THR A 180 -34.73 10.63 6.53
N ILE A 181 -35.12 10.14 5.35
CA ILE A 181 -35.63 11.00 4.28
C ILE A 181 -36.83 11.86 4.71
N ASP A 182 -37.76 11.33 5.50
CA ASP A 182 -38.93 12.10 5.98
C ASP A 182 -38.53 13.30 6.85
N ALA A 183 -37.54 13.10 7.72
CA ALA A 183 -36.97 14.16 8.54
C ALA A 183 -36.27 15.21 7.69
N ALA A 184 -35.50 14.77 6.68
CA ALA A 184 -34.82 15.66 5.74
C ALA A 184 -35.82 16.51 4.94
N ILE A 185 -36.88 15.90 4.38
CA ILE A 185 -37.97 16.59 3.68
C ILE A 185 -38.64 17.64 4.59
N LYS A 186 -38.90 17.30 5.86
CA LYS A 186 -39.49 18.23 6.83
C LYS A 186 -38.59 19.45 7.09
N THR A 187 -37.28 19.25 7.17
CA THR A 187 -36.30 20.34 7.31
C THR A 187 -36.23 21.17 6.03
N SER A 188 -36.16 20.52 4.85
CA SER A 188 -36.16 21.17 3.53
C SER A 188 -37.35 22.11 3.32
N ARG A 189 -38.56 21.73 3.74
CA ARG A 189 -39.75 22.61 3.67
C ARG A 189 -39.54 23.98 4.32
N LYS A 190 -38.80 24.04 5.41
CA LYS A 190 -38.54 25.30 6.13
C LYS A 190 -37.55 26.18 5.39
N LEU A 191 -36.54 25.57 4.77
CA LEU A 191 -35.49 26.24 4.02
C LEU A 191 -35.93 26.63 2.59
N HIS A 192 -36.88 25.89 2.02
CA HIS A 192 -37.50 26.21 0.75
C HIS A 192 -38.46 27.42 0.86
N LYS A 193 -39.17 27.57 1.99
CA LYS A 193 -40.05 28.71 2.26
C LYS A 193 -39.23 29.95 2.63
N SER A 194 -39.11 30.92 1.72
CA SER A 194 -38.45 32.20 2.05
C SER A 194 -39.29 33.07 2.98
N LYS A 195 -38.63 33.80 3.88
CA LYS A 195 -39.25 34.87 4.69
C LYS A 195 -39.64 36.11 3.87
N SER A 196 -39.13 36.26 2.64
CA SER A 196 -39.33 37.43 1.78
C SER A 196 -40.32 37.23 0.63
N GLY A 197 -41.03 36.08 0.57
CA GLY A 197 -41.99 35.76 -0.50
C GLY A 197 -41.38 35.24 -1.81
N LYS A 198 -40.05 35.09 -1.89
CA LYS A 198 -39.34 34.42 -3.00
C LYS A 198 -39.23 32.89 -2.78
N ILE A 199 -38.93 32.11 -3.80
CA ILE A 199 -38.55 30.69 -3.63
C ILE A 199 -37.17 30.65 -2.94
N GLY A 200 -37.02 29.83 -1.90
CA GLY A 200 -35.77 29.61 -1.18
C GLY A 200 -34.87 28.58 -1.88
N PHE A 201 -34.37 27.59 -1.13
CA PHE A 201 -33.50 26.55 -1.68
C PHE A 201 -34.26 25.37 -2.29
N TYR A 202 -33.70 24.77 -3.33
CA TYR A 202 -34.01 23.41 -3.78
C TYR A 202 -33.11 22.39 -3.07
N PHE A 203 -33.38 21.10 -3.21
CA PHE A 203 -32.62 20.03 -2.56
C PHE A 203 -32.24 18.92 -3.53
N SER A 204 -31.09 18.27 -3.29
CA SER A 204 -30.68 17.01 -3.90
C SER A 204 -30.28 16.08 -2.77
N TYR A 205 -31.04 15.02 -2.51
CA TYR A 205 -30.79 14.14 -1.36
C TYR A 205 -29.72 13.09 -1.69
N ASP A 206 -28.69 13.02 -0.86
CA ASP A 206 -27.62 12.02 -0.92
C ASP A 206 -27.82 11.03 0.23
N MET A 207 -28.06 9.77 -0.11
CA MET A 207 -28.36 8.72 0.88
C MET A 207 -27.11 8.13 1.55
N LEU A 208 -25.95 8.77 1.39
CA LEU A 208 -24.64 8.42 1.99
C LEU A 208 -24.09 7.03 1.63
N GLY A 209 -24.81 6.22 0.86
CA GLY A 209 -24.32 4.95 0.35
C GLY A 209 -23.20 5.15 -0.67
N GLU A 210 -22.11 4.41 -0.49
CA GLU A 210 -20.98 4.33 -1.42
C GLU A 210 -20.25 3.00 -1.28
N ALA A 211 -19.53 2.60 -2.33
CA ALA A 211 -18.61 1.46 -2.35
C ALA A 211 -19.18 0.18 -1.71
N ALA A 212 -20.25 -0.37 -2.29
CA ALA A 212 -20.77 -1.67 -1.89
C ALA A 212 -19.68 -2.74 -2.00
N ILE A 213 -19.45 -3.49 -0.92
CA ILE A 213 -18.46 -4.59 -0.89
C ILE A 213 -19.12 -5.93 -1.18
N THR A 214 -20.42 -6.04 -0.87
CA THR A 214 -21.23 -7.24 -1.06
C THR A 214 -22.45 -6.96 -1.94
N GLN A 215 -23.07 -8.01 -2.46
CA GLN A 215 -24.32 -7.87 -3.19
C GLN A 215 -25.45 -7.38 -2.27
N GLU A 216 -25.45 -7.82 -1.02
CA GLU A 216 -26.38 -7.41 0.03
C GLU A 216 -26.24 -5.90 0.35
N ASP A 217 -25.02 -5.37 0.37
CA ASP A 217 -24.78 -3.92 0.49
C ASP A 217 -25.43 -3.17 -0.67
N ALA A 218 -25.17 -3.62 -1.89
CA ALA A 218 -25.71 -2.99 -3.09
C ALA A 218 -27.24 -2.99 -3.10
N ASP A 219 -27.86 -4.08 -2.68
CA ASP A 219 -29.31 -4.22 -2.58
C ASP A 219 -29.89 -3.33 -1.47
N ARG A 220 -29.21 -3.25 -0.32
CA ARG A 220 -29.58 -2.39 0.80
C ARG A 220 -29.55 -0.92 0.42
N TYR A 221 -28.49 -0.46 -0.24
CA TYR A 221 -28.36 0.91 -0.73
C TYR A 221 -29.39 1.21 -1.82
N PHE A 222 -29.58 0.31 -2.77
CA PHE A 222 -30.60 0.46 -3.80
C PHE A 222 -32.01 0.61 -3.21
N ALA A 223 -32.35 -0.22 -2.22
CA ALA A 223 -33.62 -0.11 -1.50
C ALA A 223 -33.73 1.21 -0.72
N ALA A 224 -32.63 1.77 -0.21
CA ALA A 224 -32.63 3.09 0.43
C ALA A 224 -32.93 4.22 -0.56
N TYR A 225 -32.34 4.17 -1.76
CA TYR A 225 -32.65 5.11 -2.84
C TYR A 225 -34.12 5.02 -3.28
N LEU A 226 -34.66 3.81 -3.46
CA LEU A 226 -36.07 3.59 -3.78
C LEU A 226 -37.00 4.14 -2.70
N ARG A 227 -36.71 3.88 -1.42
CA ARG A 227 -37.49 4.47 -0.31
C ARG A 227 -37.44 6.00 -0.34
N ALA A 228 -36.28 6.59 -0.63
CA ALA A 228 -36.11 8.03 -0.66
C ALA A 228 -36.94 8.68 -1.78
N VAL A 229 -36.85 8.17 -3.01
CA VAL A 229 -37.62 8.73 -4.14
C VAL A 229 -39.13 8.53 -3.95
N ASN A 230 -39.57 7.38 -3.43
CA ASN A 230 -40.99 7.16 -3.14
C ASN A 230 -41.52 8.09 -2.05
N ALA A 231 -40.71 8.39 -1.01
CA ALA A 231 -41.08 9.37 0.02
C ALA A 231 -41.21 10.78 -0.57
N LEU A 232 -40.36 11.16 -1.53
CA LEU A 232 -40.48 12.43 -2.25
C LEU A 232 -41.78 12.51 -3.04
N VAL A 233 -42.10 11.46 -3.81
CA VAL A 233 -43.37 11.39 -4.58
C VAL A 233 -44.56 11.50 -3.64
N ALA A 234 -44.58 10.73 -2.55
CA ALA A 234 -45.66 10.75 -1.57
C ALA A 234 -45.80 12.10 -0.85
N SER A 235 -44.71 12.87 -0.73
CA SER A 235 -44.72 14.16 -0.06
C SER A 235 -45.46 15.26 -0.83
N GLY A 236 -45.61 15.11 -2.15
CA GLY A 236 -46.21 16.11 -3.05
C GLY A 236 -45.40 17.39 -3.21
N GLU A 237 -44.17 17.43 -2.68
CA GLU A 237 -43.26 18.57 -2.83
C GLU A 237 -42.65 18.59 -4.24
N THR A 238 -42.22 19.76 -4.71
CA THR A 238 -41.62 19.93 -6.05
C THR A 238 -40.16 20.40 -6.00
N PHE A 239 -39.56 20.44 -4.80
CA PHE A 239 -38.24 21.06 -4.60
C PHE A 239 -37.08 20.07 -4.46
N GLY A 240 -37.33 18.76 -4.50
CA GLY A 240 -36.35 17.73 -4.13
C GLY A 240 -35.95 16.84 -5.30
N ASP A 241 -34.65 16.67 -5.51
CA ASP A 241 -34.06 15.70 -6.44
C ASP A 241 -33.32 14.61 -5.66
N LEU A 242 -32.92 13.53 -6.33
CA LEU A 242 -32.11 12.45 -5.75
C LEU A 242 -30.69 12.45 -6.35
N SER A 243 -29.67 12.20 -5.53
CA SER A 243 -28.31 11.87 -5.97
C SER A 243 -27.99 10.41 -5.67
N VAL A 244 -27.42 9.70 -6.65
CA VAL A 244 -27.05 8.29 -6.57
C VAL A 244 -25.59 8.11 -6.95
N LYS A 245 -24.87 7.25 -6.22
CA LYS A 245 -23.53 6.78 -6.57
C LYS A 245 -23.62 5.39 -7.17
N LEU A 246 -22.94 5.14 -8.28
CA LEU A 246 -23.01 3.85 -8.97
C LEU A 246 -22.30 2.76 -8.15
N SER A 247 -21.18 3.11 -7.49
CA SER A 247 -20.49 2.20 -6.56
C SER A 247 -21.36 1.70 -5.41
N ALA A 248 -22.40 2.44 -5.02
CA ALA A 248 -23.31 2.04 -3.95
C ALA A 248 -24.30 0.96 -4.38
N ILE A 249 -24.58 0.84 -5.68
CA ILE A 249 -25.65 -0.04 -6.20
C ILE A 249 -25.12 -1.16 -7.08
N HIS A 250 -23.81 -1.35 -7.15
CA HIS A 250 -23.19 -2.56 -7.69
C HIS A 250 -21.81 -2.76 -7.05
N PRO A 251 -21.52 -3.96 -6.50
CA PRO A 251 -20.30 -4.14 -5.71
C PRO A 251 -19.04 -4.30 -6.57
N ARG A 252 -19.20 -4.59 -7.86
CA ARG A 252 -18.13 -4.71 -8.85
C ARG A 252 -18.26 -3.65 -9.95
N TYR A 253 -18.31 -2.39 -9.54
CA TYR A 253 -18.39 -1.24 -10.46
C TYR A 253 -17.00 -0.85 -10.97
N GLU A 254 -16.54 -1.59 -11.97
CA GLU A 254 -15.20 -1.49 -12.56
C GLU A 254 -15.24 -1.88 -14.05
N LEU A 255 -14.27 -1.39 -14.85
CA LEU A 255 -14.23 -1.64 -16.31
C LEU A 255 -14.06 -3.12 -16.64
N ALA A 256 -13.24 -3.83 -15.87
CA ALA A 256 -13.05 -5.28 -15.98
C ALA A 256 -14.39 -6.04 -15.95
N GLN A 257 -15.38 -5.53 -15.22
CA GLN A 257 -16.68 -6.18 -15.02
C GLN A 257 -17.79 -5.54 -15.84
N HIS A 258 -17.47 -4.72 -16.85
CA HIS A 258 -18.47 -3.95 -17.60
C HIS A 258 -19.60 -4.82 -18.20
N ALA A 259 -19.28 -6.05 -18.63
CA ALA A 259 -20.26 -6.98 -19.18
C ALA A 259 -21.39 -7.35 -18.21
N SER A 260 -21.11 -7.38 -16.90
CA SER A 260 -22.09 -7.66 -15.85
C SER A 260 -22.61 -6.38 -15.20
N CYS A 261 -21.71 -5.46 -14.85
CA CYS A 261 -22.04 -4.30 -14.05
C CYS A 261 -22.81 -3.23 -14.82
N VAL A 262 -22.48 -2.94 -16.09
CA VAL A 262 -23.15 -1.89 -16.86
C VAL A 262 -24.63 -2.19 -17.09
N PRO A 263 -25.04 -3.40 -17.52
CA PRO A 263 -26.46 -3.74 -17.62
C PRO A 263 -27.20 -3.68 -16.29
N ALA A 264 -26.61 -4.22 -15.22
CA ALA A 264 -27.21 -4.22 -13.87
C ALA A 264 -27.39 -2.80 -13.32
N LEU A 265 -26.36 -1.96 -13.45
CA LEU A 265 -26.41 -0.54 -13.08
C LEU A 265 -27.43 0.23 -13.89
N THR A 266 -27.46 0.02 -15.21
CA THR A 266 -28.44 0.66 -16.09
C THR A 266 -29.86 0.31 -15.66
N ALA A 267 -30.14 -0.96 -15.38
CA ALA A 267 -31.47 -1.40 -14.92
C ALA A 267 -31.87 -0.74 -13.59
N ARG A 268 -30.98 -0.73 -12.59
CA ARG A 268 -31.24 -0.11 -11.28
C ARG A 268 -31.45 1.39 -11.39
N VAL A 269 -30.58 2.10 -12.13
CA VAL A 269 -30.71 3.54 -12.31
C VAL A 269 -31.97 3.89 -13.11
N LYS A 270 -32.32 3.09 -14.12
CA LYS A 270 -33.58 3.24 -14.86
C LYS A 270 -34.79 3.14 -13.93
N GLU A 271 -34.81 2.18 -13.01
CA GLU A 271 -35.91 2.04 -12.06
C GLU A 271 -36.09 3.31 -11.21
N LEU A 272 -34.98 3.84 -10.65
CA LEU A 272 -35.00 5.11 -9.93
C LEU A 272 -35.47 6.27 -10.83
N ALA A 273 -34.98 6.33 -12.07
CA ALA A 273 -35.32 7.35 -13.04
C ALA A 273 -36.81 7.34 -13.41
N LEU A 274 -37.44 6.17 -13.52
CA LEU A 274 -38.87 6.04 -13.79
C LEU A 274 -39.72 6.58 -12.63
N VAL A 275 -39.33 6.33 -11.39
CA VAL A 275 -40.02 6.90 -10.22
C VAL A 275 -39.81 8.42 -10.14
N CYS A 276 -38.58 8.90 -10.38
CA CYS A 276 -38.31 10.34 -10.47
C CYS A 276 -39.15 11.00 -11.58
N LYS A 277 -39.26 10.37 -12.75
CA LYS A 277 -40.08 10.84 -13.87
C LYS A 277 -41.55 10.95 -13.49
N GLN A 278 -42.12 9.98 -12.77
CA GLN A 278 -43.51 10.02 -12.30
C GLN A 278 -43.75 11.18 -11.33
N GLY A 279 -42.78 11.48 -10.46
CA GLY A 279 -42.84 12.60 -9.51
C GLY A 279 -42.44 13.97 -10.06
N GLY A 280 -41.86 14.04 -11.26
CA GLY A 280 -41.30 15.27 -11.81
C GLY A 280 -39.97 15.70 -11.16
N PHE A 281 -39.23 14.76 -10.57
CA PHE A 281 -37.96 15.02 -9.88
C PHE A 281 -36.74 14.77 -10.77
N GLY A 282 -35.62 15.38 -10.42
CA GLY A 282 -34.31 15.07 -10.99
C GLY A 282 -33.64 13.85 -10.34
N LEU A 283 -32.78 13.18 -11.10
CA LEU A 283 -31.88 12.13 -10.64
C LEU A 283 -30.46 12.44 -11.11
N ALA A 284 -29.58 12.75 -10.16
CA ALA A 284 -28.18 13.02 -10.42
C ALA A 284 -27.32 11.76 -10.18
N ILE A 285 -26.55 11.36 -11.19
CA ILE A 285 -25.51 10.34 -11.08
C ILE A 285 -24.21 11.03 -10.68
N ASP A 286 -23.77 10.80 -9.45
CA ASP A 286 -22.54 11.38 -8.90
C ASP A 286 -21.29 10.81 -9.61
N ALA A 287 -20.26 11.66 -9.73
CA ALA A 287 -18.97 11.28 -10.29
C ALA A 287 -18.00 10.84 -9.17
N GLU A 288 -17.28 9.75 -9.43
CA GLU A 288 -16.42 9.06 -8.47
C GLU A 288 -14.94 9.16 -8.93
N GLU A 289 -14.14 8.10 -8.78
CA GLU A 289 -12.73 8.05 -9.19
C GLU A 289 -12.54 8.12 -10.73
N ALA A 290 -11.38 8.58 -11.17
CA ALA A 290 -11.09 8.79 -12.60
C ALA A 290 -11.12 7.49 -13.43
N GLU A 291 -10.82 6.35 -12.82
CA GLU A 291 -10.92 5.01 -13.43
C GLU A 291 -12.35 4.58 -13.75
N ARG A 292 -13.36 5.18 -13.08
CA ARG A 292 -14.78 4.85 -13.26
C ARG A 292 -15.48 5.70 -14.32
N LEU A 293 -14.82 6.76 -14.82
CA LEU A 293 -15.43 7.72 -15.74
C LEU A 293 -16.00 7.02 -16.99
N GLU A 294 -15.19 6.25 -17.70
CA GLU A 294 -15.61 5.65 -18.98
C GLU A 294 -16.74 4.61 -18.80
N VAL A 295 -16.69 3.81 -17.73
CA VAL A 295 -17.76 2.85 -17.38
C VAL A 295 -19.06 3.57 -17.02
N SER A 296 -18.98 4.70 -16.31
CA SER A 296 -20.15 5.53 -16.02
C SER A 296 -20.82 6.02 -17.30
N LEU A 297 -20.03 6.42 -18.31
CA LEU A 297 -20.54 6.92 -19.58
C LEU A 297 -21.26 5.82 -20.37
N MET A 298 -20.84 4.55 -20.25
CA MET A 298 -21.59 3.42 -20.83
C MET A 298 -23.00 3.30 -20.23
N VAL A 299 -23.14 3.44 -18.90
CA VAL A 299 -24.45 3.45 -18.22
C VAL A 299 -25.28 4.64 -18.69
N VAL A 300 -24.69 5.84 -18.75
CA VAL A 300 -25.37 7.06 -19.23
C VAL A 300 -25.85 6.92 -20.67
N LYS A 301 -25.01 6.38 -21.56
CA LYS A 301 -25.38 6.12 -22.97
C LYS A 301 -26.63 5.26 -23.07
N ASN A 302 -26.69 4.18 -22.30
CA ASN A 302 -27.85 3.27 -22.29
C ASN A 302 -29.12 3.97 -21.76
N LEU A 303 -28.99 4.79 -20.70
CA LEU A 303 -30.12 5.55 -20.15
C LEU A 303 -30.65 6.60 -21.13
N LEU A 304 -29.77 7.32 -21.85
CA LEU A 304 -30.20 8.31 -22.84
C LEU A 304 -30.95 7.69 -24.02
N ALA A 305 -30.56 6.48 -24.41
CA ALA A 305 -31.20 5.71 -25.47
C ALA A 305 -32.52 5.05 -25.05
N ASP A 306 -32.82 4.98 -23.74
CA ASP A 306 -33.98 4.25 -23.23
C ASP A 306 -35.32 4.96 -23.58
N PRO A 307 -36.24 4.29 -24.30
CA PRO A 307 -37.49 4.91 -24.75
C PRO A 307 -38.46 5.23 -23.60
N GLU A 308 -38.41 4.51 -22.48
CA GLU A 308 -39.31 4.76 -21.35
C GLU A 308 -38.97 6.06 -20.62
N LEU A 309 -37.76 6.58 -20.81
CA LEU A 309 -37.34 7.87 -20.25
C LEU A 309 -37.71 9.06 -21.16
N ILE A 310 -38.33 8.85 -22.33
CA ILE A 310 -38.76 9.95 -23.24
C ILE A 310 -39.70 10.93 -22.51
N GLY A 311 -39.52 12.23 -22.74
CA GLY A 311 -40.34 13.29 -22.12
C GLY A 311 -39.95 13.67 -20.70
N TRP A 312 -38.85 13.11 -20.17
CA TRP A 312 -38.28 13.49 -18.88
C TRP A 312 -36.88 14.09 -19.07
N ASN A 313 -36.67 15.28 -18.52
CA ASN A 313 -35.42 16.04 -18.61
C ASN A 313 -34.66 16.07 -17.27
N GLY A 314 -35.03 15.18 -16.33
CA GLY A 314 -34.49 15.18 -14.97
C GLY A 314 -33.20 14.38 -14.78
N LEU A 315 -32.69 13.71 -15.81
CA LEU A 315 -31.40 13.02 -15.72
C LEU A 315 -30.28 14.05 -15.61
N SER A 316 -29.54 14.01 -14.51
CA SER A 316 -28.38 14.87 -14.22
C SER A 316 -27.10 14.04 -14.14
N ILE A 317 -26.04 14.50 -14.80
CA ILE A 317 -24.72 13.86 -14.78
C ILE A 317 -23.71 14.81 -14.12
N VAL A 318 -22.95 14.31 -13.14
CA VAL A 318 -21.89 15.09 -12.50
C VAL A 318 -20.60 15.01 -13.33
N VAL A 319 -19.92 16.14 -13.54
CA VAL A 319 -18.63 16.22 -14.24
C VAL A 319 -17.62 16.99 -13.40
N GLN A 320 -16.43 16.41 -13.24
CA GLN A 320 -15.38 16.93 -12.36
C GLN A 320 -14.35 17.73 -13.16
N ALA A 321 -14.32 19.05 -12.96
CA ALA A 321 -13.43 19.98 -13.67
C ALA A 321 -11.94 19.80 -13.36
N TYR A 322 -11.59 19.14 -12.24
CA TYR A 322 -10.20 18.84 -11.89
C TYR A 322 -9.55 17.76 -12.78
N GLN A 323 -10.34 16.99 -13.54
CA GLN A 323 -9.80 16.00 -14.48
C GLN A 323 -9.39 16.70 -15.78
N ARG A 324 -8.29 16.25 -16.38
CA ARG A 324 -7.81 16.78 -17.68
C ARG A 324 -8.81 16.53 -18.81
N ARG A 325 -9.69 15.54 -18.63
CA ARG A 325 -10.73 15.10 -19.56
C ARG A 325 -12.08 15.80 -19.41
N ALA A 326 -12.25 16.73 -18.47
CA ALA A 326 -13.54 17.34 -18.17
C ALA A 326 -14.20 17.95 -19.42
N SER A 327 -13.44 18.71 -20.21
CA SER A 327 -13.95 19.37 -21.42
C SER A 327 -14.39 18.37 -22.51
N ALA A 328 -13.67 17.26 -22.68
CA ALA A 328 -14.05 16.20 -23.61
C ALA A 328 -15.27 15.41 -23.13
N THR A 329 -15.38 15.19 -21.81
CA THR A 329 -16.55 14.56 -21.19
C THR A 329 -17.82 15.37 -21.47
N LEU A 330 -17.75 16.71 -21.35
CA LEU A 330 -18.87 17.58 -21.69
C LEU A 330 -19.24 17.51 -23.17
N LYS A 331 -18.25 17.51 -24.07
CA LYS A 331 -18.49 17.38 -25.52
C LYS A 331 -19.16 16.04 -25.85
N TRP A 332 -18.71 14.96 -25.21
CA TRP A 332 -19.31 13.63 -25.35
C TRP A 332 -20.78 13.62 -24.88
N LEU A 333 -21.06 14.18 -23.70
CA LEU A 333 -22.43 14.24 -23.15
C LEU A 333 -23.37 15.08 -24.02
N VAL A 334 -22.92 16.24 -24.49
CA VAL A 334 -23.69 17.11 -25.40
C VAL A 334 -23.94 16.39 -26.73
N HIS A 335 -22.95 15.68 -27.27
CA HIS A 335 -23.10 14.91 -28.51
C HIS A 335 -24.16 13.81 -28.35
N GLU A 336 -24.08 12.98 -27.32
CA GLU A 336 -25.06 11.91 -27.09
C GLU A 336 -26.45 12.47 -26.78
N ALA A 337 -26.56 13.57 -26.02
CA ALA A 337 -27.84 14.24 -25.77
C ALA A 337 -28.49 14.74 -27.07
N LYS A 338 -27.71 15.39 -27.97
CA LYS A 338 -28.19 15.83 -29.29
C LYS A 338 -28.64 14.66 -30.15
N LYS A 339 -27.82 13.60 -30.21
CA LYS A 339 -28.11 12.38 -30.97
C LYS A 339 -29.42 11.71 -30.54
N GLN A 340 -29.68 11.67 -29.24
CA GLN A 340 -30.89 11.09 -28.66
C GLN A 340 -32.06 12.09 -28.54
N SER A 341 -31.89 13.33 -29.01
CA SER A 341 -32.86 14.43 -28.86
C SER A 341 -33.34 14.62 -27.42
N ARG A 342 -32.41 14.57 -26.46
CA ARG A 342 -32.66 14.72 -25.03
C ARG A 342 -32.14 16.05 -24.51
N LYS A 343 -32.80 16.57 -23.48
CA LYS A 343 -32.25 17.62 -22.62
C LYS A 343 -31.86 17.00 -21.28
N ILE A 344 -30.61 17.18 -20.88
CA ILE A 344 -30.05 16.67 -19.63
C ILE A 344 -29.57 17.80 -18.73
N ALA A 345 -29.53 17.56 -17.43
CA ALA A 345 -28.84 18.43 -16.50
C ALA A 345 -27.36 18.01 -16.38
N ILE A 346 -26.47 18.97 -16.20
CA ILE A 346 -25.05 18.70 -15.95
C ILE A 346 -24.61 19.45 -14.70
N ARG A 347 -24.22 18.70 -13.67
CA ARG A 347 -23.63 19.26 -12.45
C ARG A 347 -22.13 19.35 -12.61
N LEU A 348 -21.64 20.57 -12.81
CA LEU A 348 -20.21 20.84 -12.85
C LEU A 348 -19.70 21.02 -11.41
N VAL A 349 -18.74 20.19 -11.02
CA VAL A 349 -18.03 20.25 -9.73
C VAL A 349 -16.54 20.45 -9.98
N LYS A 350 -15.74 20.74 -8.95
CA LYS A 350 -14.27 20.65 -9.08
C LYS A 350 -13.81 19.19 -9.07
N GLY A 351 -13.96 18.51 -7.94
CA GLY A 351 -13.58 17.10 -7.76
C GLY A 351 -13.36 16.79 -6.28
N ALA A 352 -13.46 15.53 -5.88
CA ALA A 352 -13.44 15.12 -4.47
C ALA A 352 -12.40 14.02 -4.13
N TYR A 353 -11.65 13.53 -5.13
CA TYR A 353 -10.74 12.37 -4.98
C TYR A 353 -9.27 12.73 -5.26
N TRP A 354 -8.91 14.01 -5.23
CA TRP A 354 -7.66 14.51 -5.81
C TRP A 354 -6.40 13.83 -5.24
N ASP A 355 -6.30 13.69 -3.93
CA ASP A 355 -5.16 13.06 -3.26
C ASP A 355 -5.02 11.57 -3.58
N SER A 356 -6.16 10.87 -3.70
CA SER A 356 -6.23 9.46 -4.10
C SER A 356 -5.80 9.28 -5.56
N GLU A 357 -6.17 10.19 -6.45
CA GLU A 357 -5.70 10.18 -7.85
C GLU A 357 -4.18 10.43 -7.96
N ILE A 358 -3.62 11.33 -7.13
CA ILE A 358 -2.17 11.54 -7.06
C ILE A 358 -1.45 10.27 -6.59
N LYS A 359 -1.92 9.67 -5.48
CA LYS A 359 -1.35 8.44 -4.93
C LYS A 359 -1.42 7.28 -5.94
N ARG A 360 -2.59 7.02 -6.51
CA ARG A 360 -2.82 5.95 -7.49
C ARG A 360 -1.93 6.09 -8.72
N ALA A 361 -1.81 7.30 -9.29
CA ALA A 361 -0.95 7.53 -10.45
C ALA A 361 0.53 7.24 -10.15
N GLN A 362 1.00 7.59 -8.94
CA GLN A 362 2.37 7.29 -8.48
C GLN A 362 2.58 5.79 -8.26
N GLU A 363 1.66 5.12 -7.56
CA GLU A 363 1.72 3.66 -7.33
C GLU A 363 1.71 2.86 -8.63
N MET A 364 0.98 3.33 -9.63
CA MET A 364 0.92 2.71 -10.96
C MET A 364 2.07 3.12 -11.89
N GLY A 365 2.93 4.06 -11.50
CA GLY A 365 4.03 4.54 -12.35
C GLY A 365 3.56 5.11 -13.69
N LEU A 366 2.46 5.88 -13.69
CA LEU A 366 1.88 6.48 -14.89
C LEU A 366 2.76 7.60 -15.47
N SER A 367 2.54 7.99 -16.73
CA SER A 367 3.31 9.06 -17.36
C SER A 367 3.00 10.46 -16.81
N ASP A 368 1.76 10.67 -16.36
CA ASP A 368 1.30 11.93 -15.77
C ASP A 368 0.10 11.66 -14.85
N TYR A 369 -0.50 12.70 -14.27
CA TYR A 369 -1.69 12.62 -13.43
C TYR A 369 -2.97 12.78 -14.27
N PRO A 370 -4.05 12.06 -13.94
CA PRO A 370 -5.35 12.25 -14.61
C PRO A 370 -6.07 13.55 -14.20
N VAL A 371 -5.53 14.23 -13.19
CA VAL A 371 -6.03 15.47 -12.62
C VAL A 371 -5.01 16.60 -12.74
N PHE A 372 -5.49 17.83 -12.61
CA PHE A 372 -4.61 19.00 -12.45
C PHE A 372 -3.92 18.94 -11.09
N THR A 373 -2.63 19.29 -11.05
CA THR A 373 -1.83 19.25 -9.81
C THR A 373 -1.86 20.57 -9.05
N ARG A 374 -2.25 21.67 -9.73
CA ARG A 374 -2.52 22.98 -9.11
C ARG A 374 -4.02 23.25 -9.01
N LYS A 375 -4.41 23.88 -7.90
CA LYS A 375 -5.78 24.29 -7.65
C LYS A 375 -6.25 25.33 -8.68
N GLU A 376 -5.40 26.29 -9.03
CA GLU A 376 -5.69 27.34 -10.01
C GLU A 376 -6.02 26.76 -11.39
N ASN A 377 -5.33 25.69 -11.80
CA ASN A 377 -5.58 25.03 -13.09
C ASN A 377 -6.96 24.35 -13.11
N THR A 378 -7.37 23.77 -11.98
CA THR A 378 -8.75 23.26 -11.81
C THR A 378 -9.77 24.40 -11.93
N ASP A 379 -9.50 25.58 -11.38
CA ASP A 379 -10.40 26.74 -11.50
C ASP A 379 -10.53 27.22 -12.95
N VAL A 380 -9.42 27.28 -13.70
CA VAL A 380 -9.42 27.59 -15.14
C VAL A 380 -10.25 26.56 -15.92
N SER A 381 -10.03 25.27 -15.65
CA SER A 381 -10.82 24.19 -16.26
C SER A 381 -12.31 24.32 -15.95
N TYR A 382 -12.67 24.65 -14.70
CA TYR A 382 -14.06 24.88 -14.31
C TYR A 382 -14.69 26.03 -15.09
N ILE A 383 -13.99 27.15 -15.25
CA ILE A 383 -14.50 28.32 -15.99
C ILE A 383 -14.68 27.99 -17.48
N ALA A 384 -13.72 27.31 -18.10
CA ALA A 384 -13.81 26.87 -19.49
C ALA A 384 -15.00 25.91 -19.71
N CYS A 385 -15.15 24.94 -18.81
CA CYS A 385 -16.29 24.01 -18.82
C CYS A 385 -17.63 24.74 -18.61
N ALA A 386 -17.68 25.72 -17.70
CA ALA A 386 -18.90 26.48 -17.44
C ALA A 386 -19.35 27.29 -18.66
N LYS A 387 -18.40 27.93 -19.36
CA LYS A 387 -18.67 28.60 -20.63
C LYS A 387 -19.23 27.62 -21.66
N TYR A 388 -18.61 26.45 -21.83
CA TYR A 388 -19.08 25.44 -22.78
C TYR A 388 -20.52 24.98 -22.51
N LEU A 389 -20.92 24.88 -21.23
CA LEU A 389 -22.30 24.55 -20.85
C LEU A 389 -23.30 25.65 -21.26
N PHE A 390 -22.94 26.93 -21.09
CA PHE A 390 -23.78 28.05 -21.55
C PHE A 390 -23.88 28.12 -23.08
N ASP A 391 -22.85 27.67 -23.81
CA ASP A 391 -22.88 27.61 -25.27
C ASP A 391 -23.79 26.46 -25.81
N ASN A 392 -24.35 25.60 -24.94
CA ASN A 392 -25.17 24.42 -25.32
C ASN A 392 -26.49 24.30 -24.52
N LEU A 393 -27.13 25.42 -24.20
CA LEU A 393 -28.41 25.47 -23.45
C LEU A 393 -29.61 24.81 -24.15
N ASP A 394 -29.49 24.52 -25.45
CA ASP A 394 -30.50 23.80 -26.25
C ASP A 394 -30.74 22.39 -25.72
N VAL A 395 -29.67 21.71 -25.28
CA VAL A 395 -29.71 20.32 -24.79
C VAL A 395 -29.21 20.16 -23.36
N VAL A 396 -28.72 21.22 -22.72
CA VAL A 396 -28.21 21.18 -21.35
C VAL A 396 -28.96 22.11 -20.41
N PHE A 397 -29.18 21.67 -19.17
CA PHE A 397 -29.47 22.50 -18.01
C PHE A 397 -28.24 22.55 -17.09
N PRO A 398 -27.49 23.67 -17.05
CA PRO A 398 -26.27 23.77 -16.27
C PRO A 398 -26.55 23.90 -14.75
N GLN A 399 -25.84 23.12 -13.96
CA GLN A 399 -25.87 23.16 -12.49
C GLN A 399 -24.44 23.40 -11.97
N PHE A 400 -24.16 24.57 -11.40
CA PHE A 400 -22.81 24.97 -10.98
C PHE A 400 -22.60 24.76 -9.48
N ALA A 401 -21.92 23.69 -9.10
CA ALA A 401 -21.65 23.37 -7.71
C ALA A 401 -20.30 23.96 -7.26
N THR A 402 -20.34 25.00 -6.42
CA THR A 402 -19.12 25.67 -5.94
C THR A 402 -19.40 26.49 -4.69
N HIS A 403 -18.50 26.45 -3.71
CA HIS A 403 -18.53 27.38 -2.57
C HIS A 403 -17.59 28.59 -2.77
N ASN A 404 -16.92 28.69 -3.91
CA ASN A 404 -15.96 29.76 -4.18
C ASN A 404 -16.67 30.99 -4.78
N ALA A 405 -16.60 32.13 -4.08
CA ALA A 405 -17.28 33.35 -4.51
C ALA A 405 -16.77 33.91 -5.85
N HIS A 406 -15.48 33.80 -6.14
CA HIS A 406 -14.93 34.20 -7.44
C HIS A 406 -15.50 33.34 -8.57
N THR A 407 -15.48 32.01 -8.42
CA THR A 407 -16.11 31.09 -9.38
C THR A 407 -17.59 31.42 -9.59
N ALA A 408 -18.34 31.66 -8.51
CA ALA A 408 -19.76 32.03 -8.60
C ALA A 408 -19.97 33.36 -9.34
N ALA A 409 -19.13 34.37 -9.08
CA ALA A 409 -19.19 35.66 -9.75
C ALA A 409 -18.86 35.55 -11.25
N VAL A 410 -17.88 34.72 -11.63
CA VAL A 410 -17.57 34.44 -13.04
C VAL A 410 -18.74 33.74 -13.74
N VAL A 411 -19.39 32.78 -13.09
CA VAL A 411 -20.59 32.12 -13.65
C VAL A 411 -21.72 33.13 -13.86
N LEU A 412 -21.96 34.04 -12.91
CA LEU A 412 -22.95 35.11 -13.05
C LEU A 412 -22.64 36.06 -14.21
N GLU A 413 -21.35 36.29 -14.50
CA GLU A 413 -20.89 37.12 -15.62
C GLU A 413 -20.99 36.39 -16.97
N LEU A 414 -20.75 35.07 -16.98
CA LEU A 414 -20.86 34.22 -18.18
C LEU A 414 -22.30 33.93 -18.59
N ALA A 415 -23.24 33.98 -17.65
CA ALA A 415 -24.63 33.62 -17.88
C ALA A 415 -25.28 34.56 -18.91
N PRO A 416 -25.80 34.04 -20.04
CA PRO A 416 -26.60 34.83 -20.96
C PRO A 416 -27.86 35.40 -20.30
N ASP A 417 -28.36 36.52 -20.81
CA ASP A 417 -29.61 37.12 -20.32
C ASP A 417 -30.76 36.12 -20.35
N ASN A 418 -31.44 35.95 -19.21
CA ASN A 418 -32.55 35.00 -19.01
C ASN A 418 -32.19 33.51 -19.19
N ALA A 419 -30.90 33.13 -19.19
CA ALA A 419 -30.52 31.73 -19.23
C ALA A 419 -31.05 30.96 -17.99
N ALA A 420 -31.58 29.76 -18.23
CA ALA A 420 -32.00 28.86 -17.15
C ALA A 420 -30.81 28.02 -16.67
N TYR A 421 -30.37 28.26 -15.44
CA TYR A 421 -29.32 27.51 -14.75
C TYR A 421 -29.53 27.58 -13.23
N GLU A 422 -28.78 26.78 -12.47
CA GLU A 422 -28.77 26.89 -11.01
C GLU A 422 -27.35 26.77 -10.44
N PHE A 423 -27.17 27.29 -9.23
CA PHE A 423 -26.02 27.01 -8.39
C PHE A 423 -26.31 25.83 -7.45
N GLN A 424 -25.26 25.19 -6.95
CA GLN A 424 -25.41 24.16 -5.92
C GLN A 424 -24.36 24.31 -4.81
N CYS A 425 -24.77 24.02 -3.58
CA CYS A 425 -23.89 23.92 -2.42
C CYS A 425 -24.18 22.67 -1.61
N LEU A 426 -23.44 22.48 -0.53
CA LEU A 426 -23.58 21.35 0.36
C LEU A 426 -24.32 21.79 1.62
N HIS A 427 -25.11 20.91 2.21
CA HIS A 427 -25.72 21.23 3.49
C HIS A 427 -24.65 21.47 4.56
N GLY A 428 -24.84 22.52 5.36
CA GLY A 428 -23.90 22.92 6.39
C GLY A 428 -22.67 23.66 5.87
N MET A 429 -22.50 23.83 4.54
CA MET A 429 -21.30 24.46 3.97
C MET A 429 -21.65 25.38 2.79
N GLY A 430 -21.22 26.65 2.86
CA GLY A 430 -21.44 27.63 1.79
C GLY A 430 -22.89 28.13 1.66
N GLU A 431 -23.81 27.75 2.56
CA GLU A 431 -25.19 28.26 2.56
C GLU A 431 -25.28 29.79 2.64
N ALA A 432 -24.32 30.45 3.30
CA ALA A 432 -24.24 31.90 3.37
C ALA A 432 -23.99 32.54 1.99
N LEU A 433 -23.02 32.01 1.23
CA LEU A 433 -22.76 32.41 -0.15
C LEU A 433 -24.00 32.23 -1.01
N HIS A 434 -24.62 31.05 -0.93
CA HIS A 434 -25.76 30.74 -1.80
C HIS A 434 -27.02 31.52 -1.43
N ARG A 435 -27.21 31.86 -0.16
CA ARG A 435 -28.26 32.80 0.25
C ARG A 435 -28.04 34.18 -0.35
N CYS A 436 -26.80 34.67 -0.39
CA CYS A 436 -26.46 35.91 -1.11
C CYS A 436 -26.82 35.80 -2.61
N LEU A 437 -26.46 34.70 -3.27
CA LEU A 437 -26.78 34.45 -4.69
C LEU A 437 -28.30 34.46 -4.94
N VAL A 438 -29.09 33.81 -4.08
CA VAL A 438 -30.56 33.76 -4.20
C VAL A 438 -31.19 35.12 -3.91
N GLU A 439 -30.82 35.78 -2.81
CA GLU A 439 -31.49 36.99 -2.35
C GLU A 439 -31.10 38.24 -3.14
N LYS A 440 -29.80 38.39 -3.46
CA LYS A 440 -29.22 39.59 -4.10
C LYS A 440 -29.10 39.48 -5.60
N HIS A 441 -28.80 38.28 -6.12
CA HIS A 441 -28.60 38.06 -7.56
C HIS A 441 -29.76 37.32 -8.23
N GLY A 442 -30.78 36.89 -7.47
CA GLY A 442 -31.97 36.24 -8.01
C GLY A 442 -31.70 34.86 -8.63
N ALA A 443 -30.55 34.25 -8.32
CA ALA A 443 -30.18 32.94 -8.85
C ALA A 443 -30.96 31.81 -8.15
N SER A 444 -31.17 30.69 -8.85
CA SER A 444 -31.63 29.45 -8.21
C SER A 444 -30.48 28.75 -7.51
N SER A 445 -30.73 28.13 -6.36
CA SER A 445 -29.71 27.35 -5.65
C SER A 445 -30.27 26.06 -5.07
N ARG A 446 -29.54 24.96 -5.25
CA ARG A 446 -29.85 23.65 -4.69
C ARG A 446 -28.85 23.25 -3.60
N ILE A 447 -29.36 22.72 -2.49
CA ILE A 447 -28.55 22.15 -1.41
C ILE A 447 -28.45 20.64 -1.62
N TYR A 448 -27.24 20.15 -1.82
CA TYR A 448 -26.91 18.73 -1.73
C TYR A 448 -26.94 18.30 -0.27
N ALA A 449 -27.89 17.43 0.08
CA ALA A 449 -28.34 17.19 1.44
C ALA A 449 -28.10 15.72 1.84
N PRO A 450 -27.12 15.45 2.70
CA PRO A 450 -26.87 14.10 3.21
C PRO A 450 -28.00 13.61 4.10
N VAL A 451 -28.37 12.35 3.94
CA VAL A 451 -29.45 11.67 4.66
C VAL A 451 -28.99 10.26 5.03
N GLY A 452 -28.87 9.99 6.34
CA GLY A 452 -28.50 8.66 6.82
C GLY A 452 -28.20 8.64 8.31
N GLN A 453 -27.85 7.47 8.83
CA GLN A 453 -27.45 7.35 10.23
C GLN A 453 -26.05 7.94 10.45
N HIS A 454 -25.73 8.32 11.68
CA HIS A 454 -24.41 8.90 11.98
C HIS A 454 -23.24 7.93 11.70
N ALA A 455 -23.47 6.61 11.73
CA ALA A 455 -22.44 5.62 11.42
C ALA A 455 -22.04 5.62 9.93
N ASP A 456 -23.02 5.89 9.05
CA ASP A 456 -22.86 5.94 7.59
C ASP A 456 -22.22 7.26 7.12
N LEU A 457 -22.30 8.30 7.96
CA LEU A 457 -21.83 9.65 7.67
C LEU A 457 -20.30 9.79 7.70
N LEU A 458 -19.58 8.93 8.42
CA LEU A 458 -18.22 9.25 8.88
C LEU A 458 -17.10 9.23 7.81
N PRO A 459 -17.06 8.30 6.84
CA PRO A 459 -16.08 8.36 5.74
C PRO A 459 -16.34 9.59 4.86
N TYR A 460 -17.62 9.86 4.63
CA TYR A 460 -18.08 11.05 3.95
C TYR A 460 -17.67 12.32 4.72
N LEU A 461 -17.78 12.32 6.06
CA LEU A 461 -17.46 13.47 6.91
C LEU A 461 -15.98 13.84 6.84
N VAL A 462 -15.07 12.85 6.89
CA VAL A 462 -13.62 13.14 6.79
C VAL A 462 -13.29 13.74 5.43
N ARG A 463 -13.72 13.12 4.32
CA ARG A 463 -13.52 13.69 2.98
C ARG A 463 -14.12 15.08 2.84
N ARG A 464 -15.31 15.30 3.40
CA ARG A 464 -16.00 16.59 3.36
C ARG A 464 -15.26 17.69 4.12
N LEU A 465 -14.61 17.32 5.22
CA LEU A 465 -13.78 18.23 6.02
C LEU A 465 -12.43 18.48 5.36
N LEU A 466 -11.85 17.49 4.67
CA LEU A 466 -10.66 17.68 3.84
C LEU A 466 -10.93 18.64 2.67
N GLU A 467 -12.05 18.49 1.96
CA GLU A 467 -12.45 19.33 0.81
C GLU A 467 -12.52 20.83 1.17
N ASN A 468 -12.94 21.16 2.38
CA ASN A 468 -13.24 22.54 2.78
C ASN A 468 -12.31 23.09 3.86
N GLY A 469 -11.57 22.23 4.57
CA GLY A 469 -10.61 22.61 5.60
C GLY A 469 -9.17 22.71 5.11
N ALA A 470 -8.90 22.39 3.83
CA ALA A 470 -7.58 22.63 3.24
C ALA A 470 -7.23 24.13 3.23
N ASN A 471 -5.95 24.48 3.37
CA ASN A 471 -5.48 25.87 3.39
C ASN A 471 -5.83 26.64 2.11
N SER A 472 -5.79 25.94 0.98
CA SER A 472 -6.19 26.45 -0.33
C SER A 472 -7.71 26.55 -0.55
N SER A 473 -8.54 26.07 0.40
CA SER A 473 -9.99 26.14 0.28
C SER A 473 -10.53 27.55 0.54
N PHE A 474 -11.47 27.99 -0.30
CA PHE A 474 -12.11 29.30 -0.16
C PHE A 474 -12.84 29.45 1.18
N VAL A 475 -13.47 28.38 1.67
CA VAL A 475 -14.24 28.43 2.93
C VAL A 475 -13.31 28.79 4.08
N ASN A 476 -12.12 28.19 4.13
CA ASN A 476 -11.10 28.47 5.13
C ASN A 476 -10.55 29.92 5.01
N GLN A 477 -10.20 30.34 3.79
CA GLN A 477 -9.69 31.70 3.53
C GLN A 477 -10.72 32.81 3.82
N LEU A 478 -12.01 32.55 3.62
CA LEU A 478 -13.08 33.52 3.86
C LEU A 478 -13.16 33.93 5.34
N VAL A 479 -12.97 32.96 6.23
CA VAL A 479 -13.15 33.12 7.68
C VAL A 479 -11.85 33.52 8.38
N ASP A 480 -10.70 33.39 7.72
CA ASP A 480 -9.40 33.87 8.21
C ASP A 480 -9.31 35.42 8.09
N PRO A 481 -9.16 36.15 9.22
CA PRO A 481 -9.05 37.60 9.20
C PRO A 481 -7.72 38.12 8.62
N ASP A 482 -6.67 37.29 8.57
CA ASP A 482 -5.34 37.68 8.10
C ASP A 482 -5.21 37.61 6.56
N VAL A 483 -6.21 37.03 5.87
CA VAL A 483 -6.25 36.95 4.40
C VAL A 483 -6.98 38.15 3.82
N GLU A 484 -6.33 38.89 2.92
CA GLU A 484 -6.93 40.03 2.22
C GLU A 484 -8.01 39.60 1.22
N ILE A 485 -9.10 40.37 1.11
CA ILE A 485 -10.22 40.06 0.20
C ILE A 485 -9.73 39.97 -1.26
N SER A 486 -8.80 40.85 -1.64
CA SER A 486 -8.20 40.88 -2.98
C SER A 486 -7.49 39.58 -3.34
N ASP A 487 -6.90 38.88 -2.35
CA ASP A 487 -6.24 37.60 -2.59
C ASP A 487 -7.25 36.47 -2.76
N ILE A 488 -8.33 36.48 -1.97
CA ILE A 488 -9.41 35.47 -2.03
C ILE A 488 -10.10 35.46 -3.40
N VAL A 489 -10.37 36.66 -3.94
CA VAL A 489 -11.14 36.84 -5.17
C VAL A 489 -10.28 37.00 -6.42
N ARG A 490 -8.96 36.87 -6.30
CA ARG A 490 -8.03 37.02 -7.41
C ARG A 490 -8.33 36.02 -8.52
N ASP A 491 -8.32 36.50 -9.76
CA ASP A 491 -8.53 35.66 -10.93
C ASP A 491 -7.45 34.56 -11.04
N PRO A 492 -7.81 33.27 -11.17
CA PRO A 492 -6.85 32.19 -11.31
C PRO A 492 -5.91 32.36 -12.51
N GLN A 493 -6.36 33.01 -13.60
CA GLN A 493 -5.50 33.27 -14.76
C GLN A 493 -4.34 34.24 -14.41
N ASP A 494 -4.56 35.18 -13.49
CA ASP A 494 -3.51 36.11 -13.03
C ASP A 494 -2.56 35.49 -12.00
N ARG A 495 -2.96 34.35 -11.41
CA ARG A 495 -2.11 33.55 -10.52
C ARG A 495 -1.20 32.60 -11.28
N ILE A 496 -1.62 32.13 -12.45
CA ILE A 496 -0.85 31.23 -13.31
C ILE A 496 0.24 32.01 -14.06
N GLY A 497 0.04 33.30 -14.40
CA GLY A 497 1.09 34.13 -15.02
C GLY A 497 1.68 33.56 -16.33
N GLU A 498 2.59 34.27 -16.98
CA GLU A 498 3.22 33.79 -18.23
C GLU A 498 4.45 32.88 -17.98
N ASN A 499 4.99 32.84 -16.76
CA ASN A 499 6.28 32.19 -16.43
C ASN A 499 6.19 31.08 -15.36
N ILE A 500 4.99 30.65 -14.95
CA ILE A 500 4.86 29.63 -13.91
C ILE A 500 4.72 28.24 -14.56
N GLN A 501 5.46 27.27 -14.02
CA GLN A 501 5.29 25.87 -14.42
C GLN A 501 3.85 25.43 -14.20
N ALA A 502 3.22 24.84 -15.22
CA ALA A 502 1.84 24.40 -15.15
C ALA A 502 1.63 23.40 -14.00
N GLN A 503 2.57 22.48 -13.79
CA GLN A 503 2.53 21.50 -12.71
C GLN A 503 2.93 22.10 -11.36
N ASN A 504 2.47 21.47 -10.28
CA ASN A 504 2.84 21.84 -8.92
C ASN A 504 4.27 21.38 -8.57
N PRO A 505 5.22 22.29 -8.28
CA PRO A 505 6.62 21.95 -8.02
C PRO A 505 6.82 21.19 -6.70
N ALA A 506 5.84 21.20 -5.79
CA ALA A 506 5.89 20.43 -4.54
C ALA A 506 5.56 18.93 -4.75
N LEU A 507 5.02 18.58 -5.91
CA LEU A 507 4.69 17.20 -6.27
C LEU A 507 5.71 16.67 -7.29
N PRO A 508 6.35 15.52 -7.03
CA PRO A 508 7.11 14.84 -8.09
C PRO A 508 6.15 14.36 -9.18
N MET A 509 6.65 14.12 -10.40
CA MET A 509 5.88 13.39 -11.41
C MET A 509 5.62 11.95 -10.95
N PRO A 510 4.62 11.24 -11.51
CA PRO A 510 4.26 9.92 -10.99
C PRO A 510 5.37 8.88 -11.06
N ARG A 511 6.39 9.06 -11.90
CA ARG A 511 7.58 8.19 -11.96
C ARG A 511 8.79 8.73 -11.21
N ASP A 512 8.72 9.93 -10.65
CA ASP A 512 9.85 10.64 -10.02
C ASP A 512 9.77 10.64 -8.49
N TYR A 513 8.78 9.96 -7.89
CA TYR A 513 8.57 9.93 -6.43
C TYR A 513 9.71 9.26 -5.64
N LEU A 514 10.64 8.60 -6.32
CA LEU A 514 11.83 7.98 -5.74
C LEU A 514 12.98 8.99 -5.54
N ASN A 515 12.66 10.12 -4.88
CA ASN A 515 13.57 11.25 -4.61
C ASN A 515 14.23 11.87 -5.84
N GLN A 516 13.68 11.66 -7.05
CA GLN A 516 14.32 12.02 -8.33
C GLN A 516 15.70 11.38 -8.56
N GLU A 517 16.14 10.45 -7.70
CA GLU A 517 17.40 9.71 -7.87
C GLU A 517 17.27 8.65 -8.97
N ARG A 518 16.06 8.07 -9.08
CA ARG A 518 15.74 6.97 -10.00
C ARG A 518 14.31 7.09 -10.51
N LEU A 519 14.10 6.74 -11.78
CA LEU A 519 12.75 6.59 -12.33
C LEU A 519 12.09 5.30 -11.83
N ALA A 520 10.84 5.40 -11.36
CA ALA A 520 9.97 4.25 -11.16
C ALA A 520 9.63 3.60 -12.51
N ALA A 521 9.39 2.29 -12.49
CA ALA A 521 8.97 1.55 -13.67
C ALA A 521 7.69 2.14 -14.29
N LYS A 522 7.59 2.07 -15.62
CA LYS A 522 6.37 2.47 -16.34
C LYS A 522 5.30 1.39 -16.14
N GLY A 523 4.16 1.74 -15.55
CA GLY A 523 3.00 0.85 -15.50
C GLY A 523 2.00 1.07 -16.64
N LEU A 524 0.88 0.33 -16.57
CA LEU A 524 -0.25 0.42 -17.49
C LEU A 524 -1.54 0.57 -16.67
N ASP A 525 -2.44 1.46 -17.09
CA ASP A 525 -3.76 1.57 -16.48
C ASP A 525 -4.81 0.79 -17.27
N LEU A 526 -5.05 -0.46 -16.86
CA LEU A 526 -6.03 -1.35 -17.49
C LEU A 526 -7.49 -0.97 -17.20
N THR A 527 -7.73 0.09 -16.42
CA THR A 527 -9.07 0.67 -16.23
C THR A 527 -9.46 1.63 -17.34
N GLN A 528 -8.56 1.90 -18.29
CA GLN A 528 -8.84 2.71 -19.47
C GLN A 528 -9.11 1.82 -20.70
N ILE A 529 -10.17 2.13 -21.46
CA ILE A 529 -10.63 1.27 -22.56
C ILE A 529 -9.55 1.09 -23.63
N HIS A 530 -8.87 2.18 -24.02
CA HIS A 530 -7.83 2.12 -25.06
C HIS A 530 -6.65 1.23 -24.64
N MET A 531 -6.19 1.37 -23.40
CA MET A 531 -5.06 0.60 -22.88
C MET A 531 -5.42 -0.88 -22.78
N LEU A 532 -6.62 -1.19 -22.29
CA LEU A 532 -7.12 -2.56 -22.26
C LEU A 532 -7.25 -3.14 -23.67
N ALA A 533 -7.75 -2.37 -24.63
CA ALA A 533 -7.85 -2.79 -26.04
C ALA A 533 -6.47 -3.06 -26.64
N ASP A 534 -5.48 -2.19 -26.43
CA ASP A 534 -4.11 -2.38 -26.87
C ASP A 534 -3.51 -3.66 -26.29
N VAL A 535 -3.66 -3.89 -24.99
CA VAL A 535 -3.18 -5.10 -24.30
C VAL A 535 -3.82 -6.36 -24.88
N GLN A 536 -5.10 -6.33 -25.24
CA GLN A 536 -5.77 -7.46 -25.87
C GLN A 536 -5.15 -7.82 -27.23
N THR A 537 -4.72 -6.83 -28.04
CA THR A 537 -4.04 -7.11 -29.32
C THR A 537 -2.70 -7.84 -29.14
N TRP A 538 -2.06 -7.74 -27.97
CA TRP A 538 -0.79 -8.41 -27.70
C TRP A 538 -0.94 -9.94 -27.62
N PHE A 539 -2.16 -10.44 -27.41
CA PHE A 539 -2.45 -11.88 -27.37
C PHE A 539 -2.66 -12.51 -28.76
N ASP A 540 -2.77 -11.70 -29.84
CA ASP A 540 -3.02 -12.15 -31.21
C ASP A 540 -1.83 -12.92 -31.82
N ALA A 541 -0.61 -12.67 -31.32
CA ALA A 541 0.57 -13.39 -31.77
C ALA A 541 0.55 -14.85 -31.26
N PRO A 542 0.89 -15.84 -32.12
CA PRO A 542 0.90 -17.24 -31.71
C PRO A 542 1.94 -17.46 -30.61
N PRO A 543 1.57 -18.06 -29.47
CA PRO A 543 2.49 -18.27 -28.35
C PRO A 543 3.38 -19.47 -28.64
N PHE A 544 4.52 -19.24 -29.28
CA PHE A 544 5.51 -20.30 -29.41
C PHE A 544 6.91 -19.80 -29.11
N TYR A 545 7.36 -20.12 -27.89
CA TYR A 545 8.68 -19.74 -27.38
C TYR A 545 9.57 -20.97 -27.20
N ILE A 546 10.89 -20.74 -27.19
CA ILE A 546 11.89 -21.80 -26.98
C ILE A 546 12.85 -21.35 -25.90
N ALA A 547 12.99 -22.16 -24.85
CA ALA A 547 13.99 -21.99 -23.81
C ALA A 547 15.13 -23.01 -23.93
N GLY A 548 16.37 -22.54 -23.85
CA GLY A 548 17.57 -23.39 -23.92
C GLY A 548 17.96 -23.80 -25.35
N LYS A 549 18.94 -24.70 -25.47
CA LYS A 549 19.48 -25.18 -26.76
C LYS A 549 19.64 -26.69 -26.74
N GLY A 550 19.03 -27.39 -27.71
CA GLY A 550 19.10 -28.86 -27.81
C GLY A 550 18.55 -29.43 -29.11
N VAL A 551 18.46 -30.76 -29.20
CA VAL A 551 17.90 -31.49 -30.34
C VAL A 551 16.41 -31.70 -30.12
N LYS A 552 15.56 -31.40 -31.12
CA LYS A 552 14.08 -31.38 -31.02
C LYS A 552 13.45 -32.60 -30.32
N LYS A 553 14.05 -33.79 -30.41
CA LYS A 553 13.58 -35.04 -29.75
C LYS A 553 13.62 -35.00 -28.22
N HIS A 554 14.34 -34.05 -27.61
CA HIS A 554 14.54 -33.91 -26.17
C HIS A 554 13.95 -32.61 -25.60
N ALA A 555 13.04 -31.97 -26.34
CA ALA A 555 12.31 -30.81 -25.86
C ALA A 555 11.14 -31.26 -24.98
N HIS A 556 10.92 -30.58 -23.86
CA HIS A 556 9.71 -30.70 -23.05
C HIS A 556 8.76 -29.57 -23.39
N GLU A 557 7.47 -29.85 -23.45
CA GLU A 557 6.43 -28.86 -23.72
C GLU A 557 6.05 -28.12 -22.44
N ILE A 558 5.80 -26.82 -22.57
CA ILE A 558 5.27 -25.96 -21.50
C ILE A 558 3.85 -25.57 -21.90
N TYR A 559 2.89 -25.92 -21.04
CA TYR A 559 1.47 -25.71 -21.27
C TYR A 559 0.94 -24.55 -20.44
N ASN A 560 -0.10 -23.89 -20.94
CA ASN A 560 -0.79 -22.85 -20.18
C ASN A 560 -1.52 -23.48 -18.98
N PRO A 561 -1.27 -23.03 -17.74
CA PRO A 561 -1.95 -23.59 -16.57
C PRO A 561 -3.46 -23.36 -16.58
N ALA A 562 -3.95 -22.33 -17.28
CA ALA A 562 -5.38 -22.04 -17.43
C ALA A 562 -6.05 -22.85 -18.54
N ASN A 563 -5.27 -23.35 -19.51
CA ASN A 563 -5.74 -24.13 -20.64
C ASN A 563 -4.69 -25.19 -21.02
N GLN A 564 -4.87 -26.41 -20.50
CA GLN A 564 -3.89 -27.49 -20.66
C GLN A 564 -3.78 -28.04 -22.11
N GLN A 565 -4.59 -27.53 -23.04
CA GLN A 565 -4.49 -27.83 -24.48
C GLN A 565 -3.62 -26.82 -25.24
N GLU A 566 -3.27 -25.68 -24.63
CA GLU A 566 -2.45 -24.64 -25.24
C GLU A 566 -0.97 -24.86 -24.86
N CYS A 567 -0.18 -25.35 -25.82
CA CYS A 567 1.28 -25.40 -25.69
C CYS A 567 1.86 -24.00 -25.96
N VAL A 568 2.46 -23.39 -24.94
CA VAL A 568 3.07 -22.04 -24.98
C VAL A 568 4.48 -22.07 -25.57
N GLY A 569 5.17 -23.20 -25.44
CA GLY A 569 6.52 -23.33 -25.95
C GLY A 569 7.23 -24.61 -25.55
N HIS A 570 8.53 -24.65 -25.83
CA HIS A 570 9.38 -25.80 -25.56
C HIS A 570 10.60 -25.42 -24.73
N VAL A 571 11.01 -26.29 -23.82
CA VAL A 571 12.25 -26.17 -23.04
C VAL A 571 13.19 -27.34 -23.32
N PHE A 572 14.46 -27.02 -23.58
CA PHE A 572 15.54 -27.99 -23.63
C PHE A 572 16.23 -28.04 -22.27
N GLN A 573 16.04 -29.15 -21.55
CA GLN A 573 16.70 -29.36 -20.27
C GLN A 573 18.21 -29.57 -20.45
N ASN A 574 18.99 -29.01 -19.53
CA ASN A 574 20.43 -29.18 -19.50
C ASN A 574 20.81 -30.48 -18.82
N THR A 575 21.84 -31.15 -19.36
CA THR A 575 22.51 -32.29 -18.72
C THR A 575 23.58 -31.80 -17.74
N SER A 576 23.96 -32.63 -16.76
CA SER A 576 25.05 -32.32 -15.81
C SER A 576 26.35 -31.87 -16.51
N ALA A 577 26.73 -32.52 -17.61
CA ALA A 577 27.91 -32.13 -18.39
C ALA A 577 27.80 -30.73 -19.01
N GLN A 578 26.61 -30.29 -19.40
CA GLN A 578 26.38 -28.93 -19.89
C GLN A 578 26.43 -27.91 -18.75
N ILE A 579 25.98 -28.27 -17.55
CA ILE A 579 26.10 -27.43 -16.34
C ILE A 579 27.58 -27.18 -16.02
N SER A 580 28.39 -28.23 -15.87
CA SER A 580 29.82 -28.08 -15.55
C SER A 580 30.56 -27.26 -16.61
N LYS A 581 30.17 -27.39 -17.88
CA LYS A 581 30.71 -26.58 -18.99
C LYS A 581 30.29 -25.11 -18.87
N ALA A 582 29.03 -24.83 -18.53
CA ALA A 582 28.55 -23.46 -18.31
C ALA A 582 29.26 -22.80 -17.13
N VAL A 583 29.35 -23.50 -15.99
CA VAL A 583 30.09 -23.05 -14.80
C VAL A 583 31.56 -22.78 -15.12
N THR A 584 32.22 -23.67 -15.86
CA THR A 584 33.62 -23.46 -16.25
C THR A 584 33.81 -22.23 -17.13
N LYS A 585 32.86 -21.94 -18.04
CA LYS A 585 32.88 -20.72 -18.85
C LYS A 585 32.62 -19.46 -18.03
N ALA A 586 31.62 -19.49 -17.14
CA ALA A 586 31.32 -18.40 -16.23
C ALA A 586 32.53 -18.04 -15.35
N HIS A 587 33.17 -19.06 -14.78
CA HIS A 587 34.38 -18.89 -13.99
C HIS A 587 35.55 -18.25 -14.76
N ALA A 588 35.62 -18.47 -16.08
CA ALA A 588 36.66 -17.88 -16.94
C ALA A 588 36.26 -16.53 -17.54
N SER A 589 35.07 -16.00 -17.25
CA SER A 589 34.60 -14.72 -17.77
C SER A 589 35.38 -13.55 -17.17
N ASN A 590 35.63 -12.53 -18.01
CA ASN A 590 36.26 -11.28 -17.57
C ASN A 590 35.26 -10.26 -17.01
N TRP A 591 34.02 -10.66 -16.69
CA TRP A 591 32.98 -9.74 -16.21
C TRP A 591 33.40 -8.94 -14.98
N SER A 592 34.16 -9.55 -14.06
CA SER A 592 34.68 -8.88 -12.86
C SER A 592 35.58 -7.68 -13.17
N GLN A 593 36.17 -7.62 -14.37
CA GLN A 593 37.02 -6.51 -14.84
C GLN A 593 36.21 -5.39 -15.51
N THR A 594 34.90 -5.58 -15.74
CA THR A 594 34.03 -4.54 -16.30
C THR A 594 33.80 -3.47 -15.23
N PRO A 595 34.09 -2.18 -15.49
CA PRO A 595 33.90 -1.11 -14.49
C PRO A 595 32.47 -1.02 -13.97
N HIS A 596 32.31 -0.65 -12.68
CA HIS A 596 31.01 -0.54 -12.00
C HIS A 596 29.98 0.27 -12.79
N ASN A 597 30.37 1.45 -13.29
CA ASN A 597 29.50 2.32 -14.09
C ASN A 597 29.05 1.70 -15.42
N LYS A 598 29.89 0.85 -16.04
CA LYS A 598 29.50 0.14 -17.25
C LYS A 598 28.51 -0.98 -16.94
N ARG A 599 28.69 -1.69 -15.83
CA ARG A 599 27.71 -2.70 -15.36
C ARG A 599 26.36 -2.05 -15.03
N ALA A 600 26.38 -0.92 -14.32
CA ALA A 600 25.19 -0.12 -14.03
C ALA A 600 24.46 0.34 -15.31
N SER A 601 25.20 0.89 -16.28
CA SER A 601 24.64 1.29 -17.58
C SER A 601 23.98 0.13 -18.33
N ILE A 602 24.57 -1.07 -18.30
CA ILE A 602 23.97 -2.28 -18.91
C ILE A 602 22.66 -2.65 -18.22
N LEU A 603 22.59 -2.59 -16.89
CA LEU A 603 21.36 -2.88 -16.16
C LEU A 603 20.27 -1.82 -16.40
N ARG A 604 20.63 -0.54 -16.53
CA ARG A 604 19.68 0.52 -16.92
C ARG A 604 19.16 0.31 -18.35
N ASP A 605 20.00 -0.13 -19.30
CA ASP A 605 19.55 -0.48 -20.65
C ASP A 605 18.63 -1.71 -20.64
N ALA A 606 18.94 -2.72 -19.82
CA ALA A 606 18.06 -3.87 -19.62
C ALA A 606 16.69 -3.45 -19.07
N ALA A 607 16.64 -2.50 -18.13
CA ALA A 607 15.40 -1.94 -17.62
C ALA A 607 14.55 -1.25 -18.72
N ILE A 608 15.18 -0.47 -19.60
CA ILE A 608 14.51 0.16 -20.74
C ILE A 608 13.97 -0.90 -21.71
N ARG A 609 14.76 -1.95 -21.98
CA ARG A 609 14.35 -3.05 -22.87
C ARG A 609 13.19 -3.84 -22.29
N LEU A 610 13.17 -4.12 -20.99
CA LEU A 610 12.04 -4.78 -20.33
C LEU A 610 10.75 -3.97 -20.52
N GLU A 611 10.79 -2.64 -20.28
CA GLU A 611 9.63 -1.76 -20.53
C GLU A 611 9.17 -1.84 -22.00
N ASN A 612 10.10 -1.79 -22.96
CA ASN A 612 9.79 -1.87 -24.39
C ASN A 612 9.27 -3.24 -24.84
N GLN A 613 9.63 -4.31 -24.13
CA GLN A 613 9.21 -5.69 -24.42
C GLN A 613 7.93 -6.09 -23.68
N THR A 614 7.28 -5.18 -22.96
CA THR A 614 6.00 -5.42 -22.27
C THR A 614 4.95 -6.13 -23.15
N PRO A 615 4.77 -5.79 -24.46
CA PRO A 615 3.85 -6.51 -25.34
C PRO A 615 4.16 -8.00 -25.56
N ILE A 616 5.40 -8.45 -25.30
CA ILE A 616 5.80 -9.86 -25.36
C ILE A 616 5.77 -10.49 -23.96
N LEU A 617 6.28 -9.76 -22.96
CA LEU A 617 6.42 -10.27 -21.60
C LEU A 617 5.07 -10.47 -20.90
N LEU A 618 4.11 -9.55 -21.09
CA LEU A 618 2.82 -9.61 -20.41
C LEU A 618 2.01 -10.85 -20.85
N PRO A 619 1.75 -11.09 -22.15
CA PRO A 619 1.03 -12.30 -22.56
C PRO A 619 1.74 -13.59 -22.14
N LEU A 620 3.08 -13.61 -22.12
CA LEU A 620 3.83 -14.78 -21.69
C LEU A 620 3.70 -15.03 -20.18
N LEU A 621 3.74 -14.01 -19.32
CA LEU A 621 3.49 -14.17 -17.88
C LEU A 621 2.08 -14.73 -17.61
N VAL A 622 1.10 -14.28 -18.38
CA VAL A 622 -0.29 -14.76 -18.29
C VAL A 622 -0.38 -16.22 -18.74
N ARG A 623 0.17 -16.56 -19.91
CA ARG A 623 0.10 -17.89 -20.51
C ARG A 623 1.01 -18.92 -19.84
N GLU A 624 2.20 -18.56 -19.38
CA GLU A 624 3.16 -19.50 -18.78
C GLU A 624 2.95 -19.66 -17.26
N ALA A 625 2.67 -18.57 -16.56
CA ALA A 625 2.59 -18.57 -15.10
C ALA A 625 1.17 -18.40 -14.54
N GLY A 626 0.16 -18.24 -15.41
CA GLY A 626 -1.25 -18.13 -15.00
C GLY A 626 -1.58 -16.81 -14.29
N LYS A 627 -0.80 -15.76 -14.50
CA LYS A 627 -0.98 -14.46 -13.82
C LYS A 627 -2.11 -13.64 -14.43
N SER A 628 -2.89 -12.96 -13.60
CA SER A 628 -3.82 -11.93 -14.09
C SER A 628 -3.06 -10.81 -14.80
N LEU A 629 -3.76 -10.03 -15.63
CA LEU A 629 -3.16 -8.91 -16.36
C LEU A 629 -2.48 -7.90 -15.41
N ASN A 630 -3.15 -7.53 -14.30
CA ASN A 630 -2.59 -6.61 -13.31
C ASN A 630 -1.36 -7.20 -12.59
N ASP A 631 -1.37 -8.50 -12.27
CA ASP A 631 -0.22 -9.18 -11.68
C ASP A 631 0.99 -9.22 -12.63
N ALA A 632 0.75 -9.39 -13.93
CA ALA A 632 1.79 -9.37 -14.95
C ALA A 632 2.40 -7.97 -15.12
N VAL A 633 1.57 -6.92 -15.14
CA VAL A 633 2.04 -5.51 -15.17
C VAL A 633 2.91 -5.21 -13.95
N ALA A 634 2.44 -5.56 -12.75
CA ALA A 634 3.18 -5.34 -11.51
C ALA A 634 4.53 -6.09 -11.49
N GLU A 635 4.57 -7.31 -12.01
CA GLU A 635 5.82 -8.08 -12.05
C GLU A 635 6.85 -7.51 -13.04
N ILE A 636 6.41 -7.03 -14.21
CA ILE A 636 7.30 -6.36 -15.15
C ILE A 636 7.86 -5.07 -14.51
N ALA A 637 7.01 -4.32 -13.81
CA ALA A 637 7.44 -3.13 -13.08
C ALA A 637 8.51 -3.45 -12.02
N GLU A 638 8.29 -4.49 -11.21
CA GLU A 638 9.24 -4.96 -10.20
C GLU A 638 10.58 -5.40 -10.82
N ALA A 639 10.54 -6.09 -11.96
CA ALA A 639 11.73 -6.50 -12.72
C ALA A 639 12.56 -5.31 -13.22
N VAL A 640 11.89 -4.28 -13.74
CA VAL A 640 12.51 -3.02 -14.19
C VAL A 640 13.14 -2.29 -12.99
N ASP A 641 12.42 -2.21 -11.88
CA ASP A 641 12.90 -1.52 -10.69
C ASP A 641 14.11 -2.21 -10.06
N PHE A 642 14.19 -3.55 -10.04
CA PHE A 642 15.39 -4.27 -9.59
C PHE A 642 16.62 -3.90 -10.42
N CYS A 643 16.50 -3.87 -11.75
CA CYS A 643 17.59 -3.50 -12.63
C CYS A 643 18.10 -2.09 -12.34
N ARG A 644 17.20 -1.10 -12.24
CA ARG A 644 17.58 0.28 -11.96
C ARG A 644 18.15 0.44 -10.55
N TYR A 645 17.48 -0.15 -9.54
CA TYR A 645 17.91 -0.03 -8.15
C TYR A 645 19.31 -0.60 -7.93
N TYR A 646 19.61 -1.80 -8.45
CA TYR A 646 20.95 -2.37 -8.29
C TYR A 646 22.01 -1.70 -9.16
N ALA A 647 21.63 -1.09 -10.29
CA ALA A 647 22.53 -0.22 -11.04
C ALA A 647 23.00 0.96 -10.18
N ASP A 648 22.07 1.61 -9.47
CA ASP A 648 22.39 2.74 -8.58
C ASP A 648 23.24 2.27 -7.40
N ARG A 649 22.84 1.18 -6.72
CA ARG A 649 23.56 0.65 -5.55
C ARG A 649 25.00 0.21 -5.87
N CYS A 650 25.29 -0.26 -7.08
CA CYS A 650 26.67 -0.64 -7.44
C CYS A 650 27.57 0.57 -7.76
N GLU A 651 27.00 1.76 -7.91
CA GLU A 651 27.72 3.02 -8.10
C GLU A 651 27.91 3.81 -6.78
N ASP A 652 27.36 3.33 -5.66
CA ASP A 652 27.57 3.89 -4.33
C ASP A 652 29.06 3.82 -3.94
N ASP A 653 29.62 4.90 -3.38
CA ASP A 653 31.05 4.98 -3.04
C ASP A 653 31.50 3.87 -2.08
N ALA A 654 30.64 3.53 -1.11
CA ALA A 654 30.89 2.45 -0.15
C ALA A 654 30.93 1.04 -0.78
N PHE A 655 30.48 0.89 -2.03
CA PHE A 655 30.47 -0.39 -2.75
C PHE A 655 31.66 -0.53 -3.71
N LYS A 656 32.23 0.57 -4.22
CA LYS A 656 33.25 0.56 -5.28
C LYS A 656 34.52 -0.23 -4.96
N GLU A 657 34.90 -0.32 -3.69
CA GLU A 657 36.11 -1.03 -3.23
C GLU A 657 35.91 -2.55 -3.09
N ARG A 658 34.70 -3.06 -3.31
CA ARG A 658 34.36 -4.48 -3.12
C ARG A 658 34.70 -5.32 -4.34
N LYS A 659 35.15 -6.56 -4.09
CA LYS A 659 35.47 -7.55 -5.13
C LYS A 659 34.32 -8.55 -5.27
N PRO A 660 34.01 -9.04 -6.48
CA PRO A 660 33.02 -10.09 -6.66
C PRO A 660 33.48 -11.41 -6.01
N LEU A 661 32.51 -12.28 -5.68
CA LEU A 661 32.75 -13.65 -5.20
C LEU A 661 33.27 -14.59 -6.30
N GLY A 662 32.81 -14.40 -7.55
CA GLY A 662 33.14 -15.27 -8.68
C GLY A 662 31.90 -15.71 -9.45
N VAL A 663 31.57 -17.01 -9.40
CA VAL A 663 30.36 -17.57 -10.04
C VAL A 663 29.23 -17.66 -9.03
N MET A 664 28.12 -16.99 -9.28
CA MET A 664 26.89 -17.08 -8.50
C MET A 664 25.89 -18.01 -9.17
N ALA A 665 25.34 -18.96 -8.41
CA ALA A 665 24.17 -19.72 -8.82
C ALA A 665 22.90 -18.98 -8.36
N CYS A 666 22.10 -18.49 -9.31
CA CYS A 666 20.81 -17.83 -9.02
C CYS A 666 19.68 -18.81 -9.34
N ILE A 667 18.92 -19.22 -8.33
CA ILE A 667 17.85 -20.21 -8.42
C ILE A 667 16.54 -19.54 -8.00
N SER A 668 15.63 -19.38 -8.97
CA SER A 668 14.40 -18.60 -8.80
C SER A 668 13.13 -19.47 -8.80
N PRO A 669 12.03 -18.97 -8.21
CA PRO A 669 10.76 -19.68 -8.13
C PRO A 669 9.88 -19.41 -9.37
N TRP A 670 8.78 -20.15 -9.49
CA TRP A 670 7.81 -20.03 -10.58
C TRP A 670 6.77 -18.93 -10.36
N ASN A 671 6.60 -18.45 -9.13
CA ASN A 671 5.50 -17.54 -8.79
C ASN A 671 5.81 -16.06 -9.06
N PHE A 672 7.09 -15.71 -9.17
CA PHE A 672 7.59 -14.46 -9.75
C PHE A 672 8.71 -14.79 -10.74
N PRO A 673 8.35 -15.40 -11.87
CA PRO A 673 9.30 -16.02 -12.78
C PRO A 673 10.14 -15.00 -13.57
N LEU A 674 9.75 -13.73 -13.59
CA LEU A 674 10.51 -12.63 -14.17
C LEU A 674 11.17 -11.77 -13.07
N ALA A 675 10.40 -11.25 -12.12
CA ALA A 675 10.91 -10.24 -11.17
C ALA A 675 11.96 -10.79 -10.20
N ILE A 676 11.68 -11.90 -9.53
CA ILE A 676 12.66 -12.52 -8.61
C ILE A 676 13.83 -13.09 -9.40
N PHE A 677 13.57 -13.71 -10.57
CA PHE A 677 14.63 -14.20 -11.45
C PHE A 677 15.62 -13.09 -11.80
N ILE A 678 15.15 -11.97 -12.35
CA ILE A 678 16.04 -10.88 -12.72
C ILE A 678 16.60 -10.15 -11.50
N GLY A 679 15.85 -10.04 -10.40
CA GLY A 679 16.34 -9.42 -9.17
C GLY A 679 17.58 -10.12 -8.63
N GLN A 680 17.58 -11.46 -8.61
CA GLN A 680 18.76 -12.24 -8.21
C GLN A 680 19.91 -12.09 -9.23
N VAL A 681 19.61 -12.19 -10.52
CA VAL A 681 20.61 -12.14 -11.60
C VAL A 681 21.26 -10.77 -11.71
N ALA A 682 20.45 -9.70 -11.73
CA ALA A 682 20.90 -8.31 -11.83
C ALA A 682 21.75 -7.93 -10.61
N ALA A 683 21.37 -8.33 -9.39
CA ALA A 683 22.19 -8.11 -8.20
C ALA A 683 23.58 -8.75 -8.32
N ALA A 684 23.64 -10.02 -8.73
CA ALA A 684 24.91 -10.74 -8.87
C ALA A 684 25.80 -10.11 -9.96
N LEU A 685 25.21 -9.73 -11.10
CA LEU A 685 25.90 -9.03 -12.20
C LEU A 685 26.38 -7.63 -11.77
N ALA A 686 25.55 -6.87 -11.06
CA ALA A 686 25.89 -5.55 -10.50
C ALA A 686 27.10 -5.64 -9.57
N ALA A 687 27.14 -6.68 -8.73
CA ALA A 687 28.27 -6.99 -7.85
C ALA A 687 29.53 -7.49 -8.58
N GLY A 688 29.47 -7.69 -9.91
CA GLY A 688 30.60 -8.10 -10.75
C GLY A 688 30.78 -9.62 -10.87
N ASN A 689 29.81 -10.42 -10.40
CA ASN A 689 29.85 -11.87 -10.49
C ASN A 689 29.37 -12.34 -11.86
N SER A 690 29.94 -13.45 -12.35
CA SER A 690 29.32 -14.22 -13.41
C SER A 690 28.18 -15.07 -12.82
N VAL A 691 27.17 -15.39 -13.63
CA VAL A 691 25.92 -15.97 -13.16
C VAL A 691 25.55 -17.22 -13.95
N ILE A 692 25.19 -18.27 -13.21
CA ILE A 692 24.41 -19.39 -13.73
C ILE A 692 22.99 -19.26 -13.20
N ALA A 693 22.07 -18.90 -14.08
CA ALA A 693 20.66 -18.69 -13.75
C ALA A 693 19.86 -19.96 -14.02
N LYS A 694 19.19 -20.48 -12.97
CA LYS A 694 18.33 -21.66 -13.01
C LYS A 694 16.90 -21.25 -12.64
N PRO A 695 16.00 -21.06 -13.61
CA PRO A 695 14.60 -20.79 -13.32
C PRO A 695 13.86 -22.03 -12.80
N ALA A 696 12.67 -21.85 -12.23
CA ALA A 696 11.76 -22.96 -11.96
C ALA A 696 11.41 -23.71 -13.25
N GLU A 697 11.12 -25.01 -13.13
CA GLU A 697 10.85 -25.86 -14.31
C GLU A 697 9.51 -25.55 -14.99
N GLN A 698 8.59 -24.93 -14.25
CA GLN A 698 7.29 -24.49 -14.72
C GLN A 698 7.37 -23.24 -15.61
N THR A 699 8.37 -22.39 -15.41
CA THR A 699 8.44 -21.05 -16.06
C THR A 699 9.79 -20.75 -16.75
N PRO A 700 10.31 -21.63 -17.64
CA PRO A 700 11.60 -21.44 -18.28
C PRO A 700 11.60 -20.47 -19.48
N LEU A 701 10.44 -20.23 -20.12
CA LEU A 701 10.32 -19.43 -21.34
C LEU A 701 10.54 -17.94 -21.05
N ILE A 702 9.84 -17.39 -20.05
CA ILE A 702 10.01 -15.99 -19.64
C ILE A 702 11.44 -15.72 -19.15
N ALA A 703 12.04 -16.66 -18.42
CA ALA A 703 13.44 -16.58 -18.00
C ALA A 703 14.41 -16.57 -19.19
N SER A 704 14.11 -17.33 -20.25
CA SER A 704 14.91 -17.31 -21.48
C SER A 704 14.87 -15.96 -22.18
N ILE A 705 13.69 -15.37 -22.33
CA ILE A 705 13.53 -14.02 -22.91
C ILE A 705 14.27 -12.98 -22.05
N CYS A 706 14.15 -13.08 -20.72
CA CYS A 706 14.85 -12.19 -19.80
C CYS A 706 16.38 -12.27 -19.96
N VAL A 707 16.95 -13.47 -20.14
CA VAL A 707 18.39 -13.64 -20.40
C VAL A 707 18.80 -13.06 -21.75
N ASP A 708 17.96 -13.19 -22.78
CA ASP A 708 18.23 -12.59 -24.08
C ASP A 708 18.19 -11.06 -24.00
N ILE A 709 17.23 -10.47 -23.27
CA ILE A 709 17.17 -9.03 -22.98
C ILE A 709 18.45 -8.55 -22.27
N LEU A 710 18.93 -9.26 -21.25
CA LEU A 710 20.17 -8.92 -20.54
C LEU A 710 21.40 -8.99 -21.47
N ARG A 711 21.46 -9.97 -22.37
CA ARG A 711 22.55 -10.10 -23.34
C ARG A 711 22.52 -8.99 -24.38
N GLU A 712 21.34 -8.65 -24.89
CA GLU A 712 21.14 -7.53 -25.80
C GLU A 712 21.51 -6.19 -25.15
N ALA A 713 21.27 -6.05 -23.84
CA ALA A 713 21.69 -4.87 -23.07
C ALA A 713 23.22 -4.77 -22.89
N GLY A 714 23.95 -5.87 -23.14
CA GLY A 714 25.41 -5.89 -23.14
C GLY A 714 26.04 -6.83 -22.11
N VAL A 715 25.27 -7.67 -21.41
CA VAL A 715 25.84 -8.73 -20.55
C VAL A 715 26.54 -9.77 -21.43
N PRO A 716 27.84 -10.04 -21.24
CA PRO A 716 28.55 -11.03 -22.05
C PRO A 716 27.96 -12.43 -21.95
N ALA A 717 27.95 -13.17 -23.05
CA ALA A 717 27.42 -14.54 -23.09
C ALA A 717 28.22 -15.53 -22.23
N ASP A 718 29.47 -15.21 -21.91
CA ASP A 718 30.28 -16.00 -20.96
C ASP A 718 30.00 -15.62 -19.50
N ALA A 719 29.44 -14.45 -19.22
CA ALA A 719 29.10 -13.95 -17.89
C ALA A 719 27.70 -14.39 -17.41
N LEU A 720 26.77 -14.69 -18.32
CA LEU A 720 25.40 -15.13 -17.99
C LEU A 720 24.98 -16.37 -18.78
N HIS A 721 24.78 -17.47 -18.07
CA HIS A 721 24.27 -18.72 -18.63
C HIS A 721 22.90 -19.06 -18.04
N LEU A 722 21.98 -19.46 -18.91
CA LEU A 722 20.70 -20.05 -18.52
C LEU A 722 20.86 -21.58 -18.47
N VAL A 723 20.41 -22.19 -17.38
CA VAL A 723 20.38 -23.65 -17.19
C VAL A 723 18.96 -24.06 -16.82
N CYS A 724 18.30 -24.82 -17.69
CA CYS A 724 16.92 -25.27 -17.51
C CYS A 724 16.86 -26.72 -17.01
N GLY A 725 15.87 -27.04 -16.17
CA GLY A 725 15.60 -28.39 -15.67
C GLY A 725 14.97 -28.40 -14.29
N GLY A 726 14.77 -29.59 -13.71
CA GLY A 726 14.10 -29.77 -12.42
C GLY A 726 15.02 -29.53 -11.22
N GLY A 727 14.60 -30.05 -10.07
CA GLY A 727 15.34 -29.94 -8.81
C GLY A 727 16.71 -30.62 -8.85
N GLU A 728 16.85 -31.70 -9.63
CA GLU A 728 18.10 -32.44 -9.86
C GLU A 728 19.16 -31.58 -10.58
N ILE A 729 18.75 -30.77 -11.55
CA ILE A 729 19.63 -29.81 -12.24
C ILE A 729 20.08 -28.71 -11.27
N GLY A 730 19.17 -28.21 -10.44
CA GLY A 730 19.51 -27.25 -9.38
C GLY A 730 20.49 -27.83 -8.37
N ALA A 731 20.27 -29.07 -7.91
CA ALA A 731 21.17 -29.76 -6.99
C ALA A 731 22.56 -30.00 -7.61
N GLY A 732 22.62 -30.41 -8.88
CA GLY A 732 23.86 -30.56 -9.63
C GLY A 732 24.63 -29.25 -9.74
N LEU A 733 23.95 -28.14 -10.07
CA LEU A 733 24.56 -26.81 -10.12
C LEU A 733 25.14 -26.39 -8.76
N VAL A 734 24.39 -26.57 -7.67
CA VAL A 734 24.87 -26.23 -6.33
C VAL A 734 26.10 -27.06 -5.96
N ALA A 735 26.23 -28.30 -6.45
CA ALA A 735 27.36 -29.18 -6.16
C ALA A 735 28.65 -28.84 -6.93
N GLU A 736 28.62 -27.96 -7.94
CA GLU A 736 29.79 -27.59 -8.74
C GLU A 736 30.82 -26.79 -7.94
N GLU A 737 32.08 -27.28 -7.91
CA GLU A 737 33.17 -26.73 -7.09
C GLU A 737 33.45 -25.23 -7.34
N LYS A 738 33.28 -24.79 -8.60
CA LYS A 738 33.56 -23.40 -9.02
C LYS A 738 32.43 -22.41 -8.72
N VAL A 739 31.31 -22.86 -8.14
CA VAL A 739 30.24 -21.96 -7.68
C VAL A 739 30.65 -21.37 -6.33
N SER A 740 30.83 -20.05 -6.31
CA SER A 740 31.32 -19.27 -5.15
C SER A 740 30.23 -18.91 -4.15
N GLY A 741 28.96 -18.90 -4.58
CA GLY A 741 27.82 -18.56 -3.73
C GLY A 741 26.49 -18.90 -4.40
N VAL A 742 25.42 -18.96 -3.59
CA VAL A 742 24.08 -19.31 -4.05
C VAL A 742 23.09 -18.25 -3.61
N CYS A 743 22.29 -17.77 -4.56
CA CYS A 743 21.12 -16.94 -4.32
C CYS A 743 19.88 -17.78 -4.66
N PHE A 744 19.07 -18.10 -3.66
CA PHE A 744 17.95 -19.00 -3.78
C PHE A 744 16.67 -18.35 -3.25
N THR A 745 15.58 -18.51 -4.01
CA THR A 745 14.24 -18.22 -3.51
C THR A 745 13.32 -19.41 -3.76
N GLY A 746 12.69 -19.92 -2.70
CA GLY A 746 11.84 -21.11 -2.77
C GLY A 746 11.55 -21.70 -1.39
N SER A 747 11.30 -23.01 -1.28
CA SER A 747 10.89 -23.60 0.00
C SER A 747 12.04 -23.69 1.03
N THR A 748 11.69 -23.56 2.31
CA THR A 748 12.62 -23.74 3.44
C THR A 748 13.31 -25.10 3.42
N ALA A 749 12.59 -26.15 3.02
CA ALA A 749 13.15 -27.50 2.88
C ALA A 749 14.26 -27.58 1.82
N THR A 750 14.09 -26.91 0.68
CA THR A 750 15.12 -26.85 -0.37
C THR A 750 16.30 -25.97 0.04
N ALA A 751 16.06 -24.84 0.70
CA ALA A 751 17.14 -23.99 1.23
C ALA A 751 18.07 -24.75 2.19
N LYS A 752 17.50 -25.58 3.08
CA LYS A 752 18.28 -26.46 3.97
C LYS A 752 19.11 -27.49 3.20
N LYS A 753 18.55 -28.10 2.15
CA LYS A 753 19.29 -29.04 1.29
C LYS A 753 20.47 -28.33 0.61
N ILE A 754 20.26 -27.12 0.09
CA ILE A 754 21.34 -26.30 -0.51
C ILE A 754 22.43 -26.00 0.52
N ALA A 755 22.05 -25.57 1.73
CA ALA A 755 23.00 -25.30 2.81
C ALA A 755 23.86 -26.53 3.13
N LYS A 756 23.24 -27.71 3.23
CA LYS A 756 23.94 -28.99 3.45
C LYS A 756 24.87 -29.34 2.28
N THR A 757 24.43 -29.21 1.03
CA THR A 757 25.28 -29.48 -0.15
C THR A 757 26.52 -28.59 -0.19
N LEU A 758 26.41 -27.31 0.20
CA LEU A 758 27.58 -26.43 0.32
C LEU A 758 28.59 -26.95 1.34
N VAL A 759 28.13 -27.55 2.43
CA VAL A 759 29.01 -28.19 3.42
C VAL A 759 29.63 -29.48 2.86
N ASP A 760 28.82 -30.36 2.30
CA ASP A 760 29.24 -31.67 1.78
C ASP A 760 30.28 -31.55 0.65
N THR A 761 30.30 -30.41 -0.05
CA THR A 761 31.26 -30.09 -1.12
C THR A 761 32.42 -29.20 -0.66
N GLY A 762 32.64 -29.07 0.65
CA GLY A 762 33.79 -28.33 1.22
C GLY A 762 33.69 -26.81 1.15
N ARG A 763 32.52 -26.26 0.79
CA ARG A 763 32.26 -24.82 0.62
C ARG A 763 31.35 -24.28 1.72
N ALA A 764 31.63 -24.70 2.96
CA ALA A 764 30.85 -24.28 4.12
C ALA A 764 30.79 -22.75 4.27
N THR A 765 31.83 -22.01 3.88
CA THR A 765 31.88 -20.54 3.95
C THR A 765 31.24 -19.82 2.77
N ALA A 766 30.81 -20.53 1.71
CA ALA A 766 30.16 -19.91 0.56
C ALA A 766 28.85 -19.21 0.99
N PRO A 767 28.61 -17.95 0.59
CA PRO A 767 27.38 -17.25 0.90
C PRO A 767 26.14 -17.98 0.35
N LEU A 768 25.12 -18.09 1.19
CA LEU A 768 23.78 -18.53 0.80
C LEU A 768 22.82 -17.40 1.17
N ILE A 769 22.24 -16.77 0.17
CA ILE A 769 21.05 -15.92 0.35
C ILE A 769 19.87 -16.84 0.06
N ALA A 770 19.05 -17.10 1.07
CA ALA A 770 17.88 -17.95 0.94
C ALA A 770 16.64 -17.20 1.43
N GLU A 771 15.80 -16.79 0.48
CA GLU A 771 14.48 -16.22 0.76
C GLU A 771 13.42 -17.33 0.62
N THR A 772 12.56 -17.49 1.61
CA THR A 772 11.63 -18.62 1.68
C THR A 772 10.22 -18.20 2.09
N GLY A 773 9.36 -19.16 2.41
CA GLY A 773 7.93 -18.93 2.64
C GLY A 773 7.56 -18.31 3.98
N GLY A 774 6.26 -18.15 4.22
CA GLY A 774 5.73 -17.56 5.44
C GLY A 774 4.30 -17.99 5.77
N ILE A 775 4.02 -18.15 7.07
CA ILE A 775 2.64 -18.18 7.58
C ILE A 775 2.26 -16.76 7.99
N ASN A 776 1.95 -15.94 6.99
CA ASN A 776 1.73 -14.51 7.19
C ASN A 776 0.37 -14.23 7.82
N ALA A 777 0.33 -13.31 8.77
CA ALA A 777 -0.88 -12.99 9.52
C ALA A 777 -1.29 -11.51 9.36
N MET A 778 -2.59 -11.24 9.37
CA MET A 778 -3.15 -9.90 9.46
C MET A 778 -3.97 -9.75 10.73
N ILE A 779 -3.70 -8.73 11.54
CA ILE A 779 -4.44 -8.44 12.77
C ILE A 779 -5.43 -7.31 12.50
N ILE A 780 -6.70 -7.51 12.81
CA ILE A 780 -7.78 -6.53 12.61
C ILE A 780 -8.47 -6.29 13.96
N ASP A 781 -8.38 -5.06 14.46
CA ASP A 781 -9.07 -4.66 15.68
C ASP A 781 -10.39 -3.92 15.40
N SER A 782 -11.17 -3.67 16.45
CA SER A 782 -12.49 -3.06 16.34
C SER A 782 -12.51 -1.58 15.89
N THR A 783 -11.34 -0.94 15.71
CA THR A 783 -11.23 0.42 15.17
C THR A 783 -10.99 0.45 13.66
N ALA A 784 -10.73 -0.70 13.04
CA ALA A 784 -10.54 -0.83 11.61
C ALA A 784 -11.82 -0.47 10.84
N LEU A 785 -11.64 0.11 9.65
CA LEU A 785 -12.71 0.21 8.66
C LEU A 785 -12.89 -1.17 8.01
N LEU A 786 -14.05 -1.81 8.19
CA LEU A 786 -14.28 -3.18 7.75
C LEU A 786 -14.20 -3.32 6.23
N GLU A 787 -14.74 -2.36 5.49
CA GLU A 787 -14.74 -2.33 4.03
C GLU A 787 -13.30 -2.34 3.49
N GLN A 788 -12.43 -1.50 4.06
CA GLN A 788 -11.01 -1.47 3.73
C GLN A 788 -10.32 -2.78 4.12
N ALA A 789 -10.52 -3.25 5.36
CA ALA A 789 -9.86 -4.45 5.86
C ALA A 789 -10.27 -5.71 5.08
N VAL A 790 -11.53 -5.85 4.68
CA VAL A 790 -12.01 -6.98 3.86
C VAL A 790 -11.40 -6.93 2.46
N ASN A 791 -11.38 -5.77 1.80
CA ASN A 791 -10.73 -5.62 0.49
C ASN A 791 -9.24 -5.98 0.56
N ASP A 792 -8.53 -5.49 1.57
CA ASP A 792 -7.11 -5.77 1.78
C ASP A 792 -6.85 -7.26 2.10
N VAL A 793 -7.75 -7.92 2.84
CA VAL A 793 -7.70 -9.36 3.09
C VAL A 793 -7.92 -10.16 1.82
N VAL A 794 -8.95 -9.82 1.02
CA VAL A 794 -9.28 -10.51 -0.23
C VAL A 794 -8.12 -10.41 -1.21
N ALA A 795 -7.58 -9.21 -1.41
CA ALA A 795 -6.39 -8.99 -2.24
C ALA A 795 -5.19 -9.79 -1.70
N SER A 796 -4.89 -9.68 -0.40
CA SER A 796 -3.72 -10.34 0.19
C SER A 796 -3.83 -11.88 0.18
N ALA A 797 -5.02 -12.46 0.27
CA ALA A 797 -5.21 -13.91 0.38
C ALA A 797 -5.40 -14.60 -0.98
N PHE A 798 -6.10 -13.97 -1.92
CA PHE A 798 -6.60 -14.64 -3.13
C PHE A 798 -6.00 -14.12 -4.44
N GLN A 799 -5.43 -12.91 -4.48
CA GLN A 799 -4.73 -12.41 -5.67
C GLN A 799 -3.60 -13.38 -6.06
N SER A 800 -3.41 -13.58 -7.37
CA SER A 800 -2.51 -14.61 -7.92
C SER A 800 -2.81 -16.03 -7.42
N ALA A 801 -4.08 -16.34 -7.13
CA ALA A 801 -4.52 -17.57 -6.48
C ALA A 801 -3.79 -17.85 -5.14
N GLY A 802 -3.44 -16.80 -4.40
CA GLY A 802 -2.69 -16.92 -3.14
C GLY A 802 -1.27 -17.45 -3.29
N GLN A 803 -0.71 -17.48 -4.51
CA GLN A 803 0.62 -18.00 -4.83
C GLN A 803 1.72 -16.94 -4.62
N ARG A 804 1.59 -16.09 -3.60
CA ARG A 804 2.61 -15.12 -3.19
C ARG A 804 3.21 -15.56 -1.86
N CYS A 805 4.53 -15.45 -1.70
CA CYS A 805 5.16 -15.69 -0.40
C CYS A 805 4.65 -14.72 0.67
N SER A 806 4.20 -13.52 0.28
CA SER A 806 3.59 -12.50 1.14
C SER A 806 2.08 -12.66 1.37
N ALA A 807 1.42 -13.63 0.74
CA ALA A 807 -0.03 -13.76 0.83
C ALA A 807 -0.51 -14.01 2.26
N CYS A 808 -1.66 -13.45 2.62
CA CYS A 808 -2.28 -13.59 3.94
C CYS A 808 -2.78 -15.03 4.13
N ARG A 809 -2.26 -15.71 5.15
CA ARG A 809 -2.62 -17.09 5.50
C ARG A 809 -3.57 -17.13 6.69
N ILE A 810 -3.45 -16.18 7.61
CA ILE A 810 -4.23 -16.10 8.85
C ILE A 810 -4.73 -14.67 9.06
N VAL A 811 -6.02 -14.48 9.26
CA VAL A 811 -6.59 -13.24 9.81
C VAL A 811 -6.90 -13.45 11.27
N CYS A 812 -6.35 -12.61 12.13
CA CYS A 812 -6.71 -12.51 13.54
C CYS A 812 -7.66 -11.33 13.70
N VAL A 813 -8.95 -11.59 13.90
CA VAL A 813 -9.99 -10.54 13.99
C VAL A 813 -10.54 -10.44 15.41
N GLN A 814 -10.72 -9.22 15.90
CA GLN A 814 -11.27 -8.99 17.24
C GLN A 814 -12.72 -9.47 17.32
N ASP A 815 -13.05 -10.21 18.38
CA ASP A 815 -14.33 -10.89 18.56
C ASP A 815 -15.55 -9.96 18.41
N ASP A 816 -15.44 -8.70 18.86
CA ASP A 816 -16.50 -7.68 18.81
C ASP A 816 -16.95 -7.31 17.38
N ILE A 817 -16.12 -7.55 16.37
CA ILE A 817 -16.40 -7.23 14.95
C ILE A 817 -16.36 -8.47 14.05
N ALA A 818 -15.99 -9.63 14.59
CA ALA A 818 -15.65 -10.80 13.80
C ALA A 818 -16.84 -11.35 13.00
N ASP A 819 -18.07 -11.30 13.52
CA ASP A 819 -19.25 -11.76 12.77
C ASP A 819 -19.51 -10.89 11.53
N ALA A 820 -19.58 -9.56 11.71
CA ALA A 820 -19.73 -8.60 10.61
C ALA A 820 -18.59 -8.69 9.60
N PHE A 821 -17.35 -8.87 10.09
CA PHE A 821 -16.20 -9.12 9.23
C PHE A 821 -16.37 -10.40 8.39
N THR A 822 -16.74 -11.52 9.01
CA THR A 822 -16.91 -12.79 8.26
C THR A 822 -18.08 -12.75 7.28
N GLU A 823 -19.15 -12.03 7.59
CA GLU A 823 -20.29 -11.81 6.69
C GLU A 823 -19.85 -11.01 5.45
N MET A 824 -19.19 -9.87 5.66
CA MET A 824 -18.67 -9.03 4.56
C MET A 824 -17.59 -9.75 3.75
N LEU A 825 -16.70 -10.49 4.41
CA LEU A 825 -15.68 -11.33 3.74
C LEU A 825 -16.34 -12.40 2.86
N SER A 826 -17.39 -13.05 3.35
CA SER A 826 -18.13 -14.06 2.56
C SER A 826 -18.77 -13.44 1.32
N GLY A 827 -19.42 -12.29 1.47
CA GLY A 827 -20.01 -11.55 0.35
C GLY A 827 -18.96 -11.08 -0.66
N ALA A 828 -17.81 -10.58 -0.20
CA ALA A 828 -16.71 -10.19 -1.08
C ALA A 828 -16.12 -11.40 -1.84
N MET A 829 -15.92 -12.53 -1.15
CA MET A 829 -15.45 -13.78 -1.78
C MET A 829 -16.46 -14.35 -2.79
N ALA A 830 -17.76 -14.10 -2.60
CA ALA A 830 -18.81 -14.52 -3.53
C ALA A 830 -18.72 -13.79 -4.88
N LEU A 831 -18.09 -12.62 -4.92
CA LEU A 831 -17.92 -11.79 -6.11
C LEU A 831 -16.64 -12.09 -6.89
N LEU A 832 -15.78 -13.00 -6.42
CA LEU A 832 -14.54 -13.36 -7.12
C LEU A 832 -14.84 -14.17 -8.38
N ASN A 833 -14.36 -13.67 -9.52
CA ASN A 833 -14.39 -14.38 -10.79
C ASN A 833 -13.15 -15.27 -10.94
N ILE A 834 -13.39 -16.56 -11.12
CA ILE A 834 -12.34 -17.56 -11.34
C ILE A 834 -12.37 -17.94 -12.81
N GLY A 835 -11.24 -17.84 -13.52
CA GLY A 835 -11.27 -18.05 -14.97
C GLY A 835 -9.92 -17.90 -15.67
N ASP A 836 -10.00 -17.76 -16.99
CA ASP A 836 -8.83 -17.51 -17.83
C ASP A 836 -8.19 -16.17 -17.44
N PRO A 837 -6.91 -16.15 -17.02
CA PRO A 837 -6.26 -14.93 -16.57
C PRO A 837 -6.01 -13.89 -17.69
N SER A 838 -6.21 -14.24 -18.98
CA SER A 838 -6.20 -13.26 -20.08
C SER A 838 -7.49 -12.45 -20.19
N ASP A 839 -8.57 -12.91 -19.55
CA ASP A 839 -9.82 -12.15 -19.43
C ASP A 839 -9.67 -11.08 -18.34
N PRO A 840 -9.84 -9.78 -18.64
CA PRO A 840 -9.76 -8.73 -17.64
C PRO A 840 -10.76 -8.90 -16.50
N ALA A 841 -11.87 -9.62 -16.70
CA ALA A 841 -12.86 -9.88 -15.67
C ALA A 841 -12.41 -10.94 -14.64
N THR A 842 -11.30 -11.65 -14.86
CA THR A 842 -10.81 -12.71 -13.97
C THR A 842 -10.03 -12.12 -12.79
N ASP A 843 -10.46 -12.47 -11.57
CA ASP A 843 -9.76 -12.10 -10.32
C ASP A 843 -8.76 -13.17 -9.88
N VAL A 844 -9.12 -14.43 -10.06
CA VAL A 844 -8.33 -15.59 -9.59
C VAL A 844 -8.06 -16.55 -10.75
N GLY A 845 -6.79 -16.65 -11.12
CA GLY A 845 -6.29 -17.60 -12.11
C GLY A 845 -6.07 -19.03 -11.57
N PRO A 846 -5.46 -19.92 -12.36
CA PRO A 846 -5.14 -21.29 -11.94
C PRO A 846 -3.97 -21.33 -10.94
N VAL A 847 -3.79 -22.46 -10.26
CA VAL A 847 -2.49 -22.77 -9.63
C VAL A 847 -1.51 -23.33 -10.67
N ILE A 848 -0.21 -23.26 -10.38
CA ILE A 848 0.83 -23.45 -11.40
C ILE A 848 0.86 -24.84 -12.04
N ASP A 849 0.62 -25.90 -11.27
CA ASP A 849 0.74 -27.28 -11.74
C ASP A 849 -0.13 -28.27 -10.97
N THR A 850 -0.14 -29.53 -11.44
CA THR A 850 -0.96 -30.60 -10.86
C THR A 850 -0.55 -30.95 -9.43
N GLY A 851 0.74 -30.86 -9.09
CA GLY A 851 1.23 -31.18 -7.75
C GLY A 851 0.76 -30.14 -6.72
N ALA A 852 0.80 -28.86 -7.09
CA ALA A 852 0.23 -27.78 -6.30
C ALA A 852 -1.29 -27.97 -6.11
N ALA A 853 -2.02 -28.24 -7.20
CA ALA A 853 -3.47 -28.43 -7.15
C ALA A 853 -3.88 -29.61 -6.26
N GLN A 854 -3.17 -30.75 -6.35
CA GLN A 854 -3.42 -31.92 -5.53
C GLN A 854 -3.16 -31.64 -4.05
N THR A 855 -2.00 -31.04 -3.72
CA THR A 855 -1.64 -30.69 -2.33
C THR A 855 -2.70 -29.80 -1.69
N LEU A 856 -3.19 -28.80 -2.43
CA LEU A 856 -4.23 -27.89 -1.94
C LEU A 856 -5.57 -28.60 -1.73
N ARG A 857 -5.98 -29.47 -2.67
CA ARG A 857 -7.23 -30.24 -2.53
C ARG A 857 -7.18 -31.21 -1.35
N GLU A 858 -6.04 -31.87 -1.14
CA GLU A 858 -5.82 -32.75 0.01
C GLU A 858 -5.90 -31.97 1.33
N TYR A 859 -5.27 -30.80 1.41
CA TYR A 859 -5.37 -29.92 2.58
C TYR A 859 -6.82 -29.49 2.83
N ILE A 860 -7.51 -29.01 1.80
CA ILE A 860 -8.92 -28.57 1.90
C ILE A 860 -9.82 -29.73 2.34
N GLY A 861 -9.62 -30.94 1.82
CA GLY A 861 -10.33 -32.15 2.23
C GLY A 861 -10.03 -32.58 3.68
N GLY A 862 -8.83 -32.27 4.18
CA GLY A 862 -8.48 -32.49 5.59
C GLY A 862 -9.17 -31.53 6.57
N MET A 863 -9.72 -30.41 6.08
CA MET A 863 -10.32 -29.34 6.89
C MET A 863 -11.84 -29.50 7.08
N GLU A 864 -12.43 -30.67 6.81
CA GLU A 864 -13.87 -30.93 6.93
C GLU A 864 -14.47 -30.64 8.31
N THR A 865 -13.66 -30.68 9.38
CA THR A 865 -14.11 -30.39 10.75
C THR A 865 -14.01 -28.91 11.13
N ALA A 866 -13.33 -28.09 10.33
CA ALA A 866 -13.26 -26.65 10.52
C ALA A 866 -14.54 -25.99 9.99
N LYS A 867 -14.96 -24.88 10.61
CA LYS A 867 -16.12 -24.13 10.13
C LYS A 867 -15.71 -23.38 8.85
N THR A 868 -16.25 -23.76 7.71
CA THR A 868 -16.11 -22.98 6.47
C THR A 868 -16.86 -21.66 6.61
N ILE A 869 -16.16 -20.55 6.42
CA ILE A 869 -16.75 -19.21 6.34
C ILE A 869 -17.40 -19.04 4.97
N TYR A 870 -16.61 -19.25 3.92
CA TYR A 870 -17.10 -19.23 2.54
C TYR A 870 -16.19 -20.07 1.64
N LYS A 871 -16.78 -20.63 0.58
CA LYS A 871 -16.10 -21.39 -0.48
C LYS A 871 -16.68 -20.93 -1.81
N THR A 872 -15.84 -20.38 -2.69
CA THR A 872 -16.29 -19.87 -3.99
C THR A 872 -16.62 -21.01 -4.94
N ASN A 873 -17.64 -20.83 -5.78
CA ASN A 873 -18.00 -21.83 -6.79
C ASN A 873 -17.00 -21.82 -7.95
N LEU A 874 -16.48 -23.00 -8.32
CA LEU A 874 -15.69 -23.15 -9.54
C LEU A 874 -16.63 -23.23 -10.76
N PRO A 875 -16.44 -22.41 -11.80
CA PRO A 875 -17.22 -22.52 -13.03
C PRO A 875 -17.07 -23.89 -13.70
N HIS A 876 -18.13 -24.36 -14.36
CA HIS A 876 -18.13 -25.67 -15.04
C HIS A 876 -17.38 -25.68 -16.39
N ASN A 877 -17.07 -24.52 -16.95
CA ASN A 877 -16.51 -24.34 -18.30
C ASN A 877 -14.99 -24.07 -18.31
N LEU A 878 -14.30 -24.28 -17.20
CA LEU A 878 -12.85 -24.14 -17.10
C LEU A 878 -12.13 -25.14 -18.01
N GLN A 879 -11.07 -24.71 -18.69
CA GLN A 879 -10.29 -25.53 -19.64
C GLN A 879 -9.12 -26.28 -18.98
N SER A 880 -9.08 -26.34 -17.65
CA SER A 880 -7.98 -26.89 -16.86
C SER A 880 -8.46 -27.40 -15.51
N ASP A 881 -7.90 -28.52 -15.07
CA ASP A 881 -8.08 -29.05 -13.71
C ASP A 881 -7.10 -28.41 -12.71
N LEU A 882 -6.43 -27.31 -13.05
CA LEU A 882 -5.51 -26.59 -12.16
C LEU A 882 -6.16 -25.45 -11.39
N PHE A 883 -7.46 -25.21 -11.56
CA PHE A 883 -8.16 -24.25 -10.73
C PHE A 883 -8.49 -24.85 -9.36
N VAL A 884 -8.20 -24.09 -8.31
CA VAL A 884 -8.52 -24.41 -6.91
C VAL A 884 -9.42 -23.32 -6.37
N THR A 885 -10.52 -23.73 -5.76
CA THR A 885 -11.52 -22.84 -5.16
C THR A 885 -10.91 -21.97 -4.05
N PRO A 886 -11.04 -20.64 -4.12
CA PRO A 886 -10.84 -19.77 -2.97
C PRO A 886 -11.74 -20.17 -1.81
N ILE A 887 -11.14 -20.36 -0.63
CA ILE A 887 -11.85 -20.84 0.55
C ILE A 887 -11.30 -20.20 1.82
N ALA A 888 -12.21 -19.88 2.75
CA ALA A 888 -11.89 -19.35 4.07
C ALA A 888 -12.45 -20.27 5.16
N PHE A 889 -11.63 -20.61 6.15
CA PHE A 889 -12.00 -21.40 7.32
C PHE A 889 -11.86 -20.59 8.60
N GLU A 890 -12.78 -20.77 9.53
CA GLU A 890 -12.60 -20.35 10.92
C GLU A 890 -11.90 -21.48 11.69
N VAL A 891 -10.74 -21.17 12.27
CA VAL A 891 -9.92 -22.09 13.08
C VAL A 891 -9.84 -21.61 14.52
N LYS A 892 -9.54 -22.51 15.46
CA LYS A 892 -9.64 -22.21 16.89
C LYS A 892 -8.43 -21.44 17.39
N LYS A 893 -7.24 -21.74 16.87
CA LYS A 893 -5.97 -21.14 17.29
C LYS A 893 -5.07 -20.92 16.10
N ILE A 894 -4.21 -19.90 16.21
CA ILE A 894 -3.15 -19.62 15.23
C ILE A 894 -2.26 -20.85 14.99
N ALA A 895 -1.92 -21.56 16.06
CA ALA A 895 -1.09 -22.77 16.02
C ALA A 895 -1.73 -23.98 15.30
N ASP A 896 -3.03 -23.93 14.94
CA ASP A 896 -3.68 -24.98 14.15
C ASP A 896 -3.16 -24.98 12.69
N VAL A 897 -2.64 -23.84 12.21
CA VAL A 897 -1.98 -23.72 10.91
C VAL A 897 -0.49 -24.03 11.07
N THR A 898 -0.12 -25.28 10.84
CA THR A 898 1.20 -25.82 11.21
C THR A 898 2.30 -25.62 10.17
N HIS A 899 1.94 -25.36 8.92
CA HIS A 899 2.85 -25.16 7.80
C HIS A 899 2.22 -24.24 6.76
N GLU A 900 3.05 -23.72 5.84
CA GLU A 900 2.59 -22.86 4.75
C GLU A 900 1.74 -23.64 3.74
N ILE A 901 0.57 -23.07 3.43
CA ILE A 901 -0.33 -23.55 2.37
C ILE A 901 -0.26 -22.55 1.22
N PHE A 902 0.38 -22.95 0.11
CA PHE A 902 0.71 -22.04 -0.99
C PHE A 902 -0.41 -22.00 -2.05
N GLY A 903 -1.55 -21.44 -1.68
CA GLY A 903 -2.72 -21.33 -2.56
C GLY A 903 -3.83 -20.45 -1.97
N PRO A 904 -5.04 -20.44 -2.56
CA PRO A 904 -6.11 -19.50 -2.21
C PRO A 904 -6.90 -19.99 -0.98
N VAL A 905 -6.20 -20.24 0.13
CA VAL A 905 -6.77 -20.77 1.38
C VAL A 905 -6.48 -19.81 2.53
N LEU A 906 -7.55 -19.26 3.11
CA LEU A 906 -7.49 -18.32 4.22
C LEU A 906 -7.98 -18.97 5.53
N HIS A 907 -7.30 -18.67 6.64
CA HIS A 907 -7.73 -19.05 7.98
C HIS A 907 -8.11 -17.81 8.78
N VAL A 908 -9.17 -17.88 9.57
CA VAL A 908 -9.64 -16.79 10.42
C VAL A 908 -9.66 -17.26 11.87
N VAL A 909 -9.04 -16.48 12.75
CA VAL A 909 -8.98 -16.71 14.19
C VAL A 909 -9.59 -15.50 14.89
N ARG A 910 -10.44 -15.74 15.89
CA ARG A 910 -11.03 -14.69 16.71
C ARG A 910 -10.18 -14.47 17.96
N PHE A 911 -10.06 -13.22 18.40
CA PHE A 911 -9.38 -12.89 19.65
C PHE A 911 -10.14 -11.82 20.46
N LYS A 912 -10.05 -11.85 21.78
CA LYS A 912 -10.64 -10.79 22.63
C LYS A 912 -9.74 -9.56 22.66
N ALA A 913 -10.29 -8.36 22.80
CA ALA A 913 -9.49 -7.12 22.92
C ALA A 913 -8.34 -7.20 23.94
N SER A 914 -8.53 -7.90 25.07
CA SER A 914 -7.51 -8.10 26.10
C SER A 914 -6.34 -9.02 25.69
N GLU A 915 -6.52 -9.80 24.63
CA GLU A 915 -5.58 -10.82 24.13
C GLU A 915 -4.70 -10.27 23.00
N PHE A 916 -4.88 -9.01 22.56
CA PHE A 916 -4.11 -8.41 21.45
C PHE A 916 -2.59 -8.64 21.55
N GLY A 917 -2.00 -8.45 22.74
CA GLY A 917 -0.57 -8.70 22.95
C GLY A 917 -0.17 -10.17 22.87
N ALA A 918 -1.07 -11.09 23.22
CA ALA A 918 -0.86 -12.53 23.09
C ALA A 918 -0.90 -12.95 21.61
N VAL A 919 -1.80 -12.38 20.81
CA VAL A 919 -1.88 -12.63 19.35
C VAL A 919 -0.54 -12.38 18.65
N VAL A 920 0.12 -11.25 18.93
CA VAL A 920 1.46 -10.96 18.35
C VAL A 920 2.48 -12.02 18.76
N SER A 921 2.41 -12.47 20.02
CA SER A 921 3.32 -13.49 20.55
C SER A 921 3.07 -14.86 19.91
N ASP A 922 1.81 -15.22 19.68
CA ASP A 922 1.39 -16.47 19.04
C ASP A 922 1.79 -16.50 17.56
N ILE A 923 1.71 -15.36 16.85
CA ILE A 923 2.22 -15.25 15.47
C ILE A 923 3.73 -15.45 15.43
N ASN A 924 4.48 -14.75 16.30
CA ASN A 924 5.93 -14.92 16.40
C ASN A 924 6.33 -16.38 16.71
N ALA A 925 5.52 -17.09 17.50
CA ALA A 925 5.78 -18.47 17.89
C ALA A 925 5.69 -19.48 16.73
N LEU A 926 5.11 -19.10 15.58
CA LEU A 926 5.15 -19.91 14.36
C LEU A 926 6.57 -20.04 13.79
N GLY A 927 7.49 -19.16 14.17
CA GLY A 927 8.90 -19.18 13.75
C GLY A 927 9.16 -18.64 12.34
N TYR A 928 8.11 -18.35 11.57
CA TYR A 928 8.15 -17.56 10.35
C TYR A 928 8.13 -16.07 10.67
N GLY A 929 8.51 -15.23 9.71
CA GLY A 929 8.62 -13.79 9.91
C GLY A 929 8.75 -13.02 8.61
N LEU A 930 7.87 -13.25 7.63
CA LEU A 930 7.92 -12.59 6.33
C LEU A 930 7.06 -11.32 6.28
N THR A 931 5.73 -11.45 6.13
CA THR A 931 4.81 -10.31 6.14
C THR A 931 3.82 -10.36 7.30
N MET A 932 3.41 -9.18 7.78
CA MET A 932 2.27 -9.02 8.70
C MET A 932 1.48 -7.76 8.34
N GLY A 933 0.16 -7.87 8.38
CA GLY A 933 -0.77 -6.75 8.25
C GLY A 933 -1.33 -6.34 9.61
N LEU A 934 -1.62 -5.05 9.79
CA LEU A 934 -2.32 -4.53 10.96
C LEU A 934 -3.33 -3.47 10.54
N HIS A 935 -4.61 -3.71 10.79
CA HIS A 935 -5.66 -2.70 10.68
C HIS A 935 -6.04 -2.18 12.07
N THR A 936 -5.67 -0.92 12.33
CA THR A 936 -5.98 -0.20 13.58
C THR A 936 -5.88 1.31 13.39
N ARG A 937 -6.66 2.06 14.16
CA ARG A 937 -6.59 3.51 14.32
C ARG A 937 -5.93 3.94 15.63
N ILE A 938 -5.30 3.02 16.37
CA ILE A 938 -4.63 3.31 17.64
C ILE A 938 -3.12 3.31 17.44
N ASP A 939 -2.48 4.48 17.56
CA ASP A 939 -1.06 4.66 17.24
C ASP A 939 -0.18 3.91 18.24
N SER A 940 -0.51 3.92 19.53
CA SER A 940 0.22 3.11 20.53
C SER A 940 0.15 1.60 20.28
N ARG A 941 -0.90 1.09 19.61
CA ARG A 941 -0.95 -0.32 19.18
C ARG A 941 0.01 -0.55 18.02
N VAL A 942 0.04 0.35 17.03
CA VAL A 942 1.01 0.32 15.94
C VAL A 942 2.43 0.30 16.48
N GLU A 943 2.78 1.21 17.39
CA GLU A 943 4.10 1.27 18.04
C GLU A 943 4.42 -0.02 18.81
N ASN A 944 3.45 -0.58 19.54
CA ASN A 944 3.64 -1.83 20.28
C ASN A 944 3.91 -3.02 19.35
N VAL A 945 3.19 -3.10 18.21
CA VAL A 945 3.39 -4.14 17.21
C VAL A 945 4.74 -3.97 16.52
N ILE A 946 5.12 -2.76 16.12
CA ILE A 946 6.46 -2.51 15.54
C ILE A 946 7.58 -2.95 16.50
N ALA A 947 7.41 -2.73 17.80
CA ALA A 947 8.41 -3.11 18.80
C ALA A 947 8.49 -4.63 19.06
N LYS A 948 7.39 -5.37 18.87
CA LYS A 948 7.28 -6.79 19.29
C LYS A 948 7.17 -7.80 18.15
N ALA A 949 6.69 -7.40 16.98
CA ALA A 949 6.51 -8.31 15.85
C ALA A 949 7.88 -8.75 15.33
N CYS A 950 8.04 -10.06 15.16
CA CYS A 950 9.23 -10.68 14.59
C CYS A 950 9.00 -10.97 13.10
N VAL A 951 8.84 -9.88 12.32
CA VAL A 951 8.54 -9.94 10.89
C VAL A 951 9.39 -8.97 10.10
N GLY A 952 9.78 -9.36 8.89
CA GLY A 952 10.60 -8.55 8.01
C GLY A 952 9.84 -7.37 7.39
N ASN A 953 8.56 -7.53 7.05
CA ASN A 953 7.75 -6.50 6.41
C ASN A 953 6.40 -6.34 7.14
N LEU A 954 6.16 -5.17 7.72
CA LEU A 954 4.93 -4.84 8.44
C LEU A 954 4.14 -3.77 7.67
N TYR A 955 2.86 -4.05 7.41
CA TYR A 955 1.95 -3.20 6.64
C TYR A 955 0.79 -2.73 7.51
N ILE A 956 0.59 -1.42 7.62
CA ILE A 956 -0.42 -0.81 8.49
C ILE A 956 -1.51 -0.16 7.64
N ASN A 957 -2.76 -0.57 7.87
CA ASN A 957 -3.97 -0.10 7.19
C ASN A 957 -3.90 -0.17 5.66
N ARG A 958 -3.35 -1.27 5.13
CA ARG A 958 -3.29 -1.60 3.70
C ARG A 958 -3.07 -3.10 3.54
N ASN A 959 -3.22 -3.59 2.31
CA ASN A 959 -2.79 -4.95 1.96
C ASN A 959 -1.28 -5.18 2.25
N GLN A 960 -0.91 -6.46 2.38
CA GLN A 960 0.45 -6.88 2.76
C GLN A 960 1.24 -7.53 1.60
N ILE A 961 0.88 -7.22 0.36
CA ILE A 961 1.48 -7.76 -0.86
C ILE A 961 2.05 -6.62 -1.72
N GLY A 962 2.77 -6.96 -2.80
CA GLY A 962 3.27 -5.96 -3.76
C GLY A 962 4.33 -5.01 -3.19
N ALA A 963 5.33 -5.55 -2.48
CA ALA A 963 6.45 -4.75 -1.99
C ALA A 963 7.21 -4.11 -3.15
N VAL A 964 7.46 -2.81 -3.09
CA VAL A 964 8.13 -2.04 -4.15
C VAL A 964 9.63 -1.93 -3.85
N VAL A 965 10.45 -2.22 -4.87
CA VAL A 965 11.92 -2.24 -4.76
C VAL A 965 12.46 -0.86 -4.33
N GLY A 966 13.27 -0.84 -3.27
CA GLY A 966 13.86 0.39 -2.72
C GLY A 966 12.90 1.23 -1.85
N VAL A 967 11.61 0.89 -1.82
CA VAL A 967 10.57 1.53 -0.99
C VAL A 967 10.23 0.62 0.19
N GLN A 968 9.92 -0.65 -0.10
CA GLN A 968 9.74 -1.69 0.90
C GLN A 968 10.71 -2.86 0.64
N PRO A 969 12.01 -2.72 0.96
CA PRO A 969 12.95 -3.84 0.91
C PRO A 969 12.32 -5.12 1.46
N PHE A 970 12.35 -6.18 0.65
CA PHE A 970 11.54 -7.37 0.89
C PHE A 970 12.39 -8.55 1.32
N GLY A 971 11.95 -9.23 2.37
CA GLY A 971 12.63 -10.41 2.91
C GLY A 971 12.30 -10.61 4.38
N GLY A 972 12.37 -11.85 4.84
CA GLY A 972 11.90 -12.25 6.16
C GLY A 972 13.02 -12.52 7.18
N GLU A 973 12.61 -12.90 8.39
CA GLU A 973 13.48 -13.42 9.44
C GLU A 973 13.05 -14.84 9.87
N GLY A 974 13.88 -15.51 10.66
CA GLY A 974 13.58 -16.85 11.17
C GLY A 974 13.52 -17.92 10.07
N LEU A 975 12.40 -18.64 9.98
CA LEU A 975 12.19 -19.65 8.94
C LEU A 975 11.95 -19.07 7.55
N SER A 976 11.66 -17.76 7.46
CA SER A 976 11.31 -17.08 6.21
C SER A 976 12.49 -16.63 5.39
N GLY A 977 13.69 -16.50 5.97
CA GLY A 977 14.86 -16.22 5.15
C GLY A 977 16.12 -15.92 5.95
N THR A 978 17.24 -15.84 5.24
CA THR A 978 18.54 -15.46 5.80
C THR A 978 18.76 -13.95 5.78
N GLY A 979 18.08 -13.24 4.87
CA GLY A 979 18.48 -11.91 4.41
C GLY A 979 19.84 -11.93 3.70
N PRO A 980 20.37 -10.74 3.32
CA PRO A 980 19.72 -9.43 3.41
C PRO A 980 18.49 -9.29 2.50
N LYS A 981 17.68 -8.25 2.71
CA LYS A 981 16.46 -8.03 1.94
C LYS A 981 16.74 -7.73 0.47
N ALA A 982 16.00 -8.39 -0.42
CA ALA A 982 15.97 -8.05 -1.84
C ALA A 982 15.41 -6.63 -2.03
N GLY A 983 16.00 -5.87 -2.95
CA GLY A 983 15.64 -4.47 -3.20
C GLY A 983 15.99 -3.55 -2.04
N GLY A 984 16.83 -4.02 -1.12
CA GLY A 984 17.36 -3.27 0.01
C GLY A 984 18.82 -2.87 -0.18
N PRO A 985 19.32 -1.94 0.64
CA PRO A 985 20.66 -1.36 0.49
C PRO A 985 21.78 -2.38 0.74
N HIS A 986 21.51 -3.47 1.49
CA HIS A 986 22.53 -4.44 1.90
C HIS A 986 22.65 -5.66 0.99
N TYR A 987 21.80 -5.79 -0.03
CA TYR A 987 21.72 -7.01 -0.83
C TYR A 987 23.00 -7.31 -1.62
N LEU A 988 23.55 -6.30 -2.32
CA LEU A 988 24.75 -6.46 -3.15
C LEU A 988 25.98 -6.84 -2.31
N TYR A 989 26.06 -6.35 -1.08
CA TYR A 989 27.20 -6.56 -0.19
C TYR A 989 27.43 -8.05 0.12
N GLN A 990 26.36 -8.83 0.25
CA GLN A 990 26.43 -10.28 0.50
C GLN A 990 26.96 -11.07 -0.71
N MET A 991 27.01 -10.45 -1.90
CA MET A 991 27.52 -11.03 -3.14
C MET A 991 28.97 -10.58 -3.46
N THR A 992 29.70 -10.08 -2.47
CA THR A 992 31.07 -9.56 -2.61
C THR A 992 31.99 -10.03 -1.49
N LEU A 993 33.28 -9.80 -1.67
CA LEU A 993 34.35 -9.96 -0.69
C LEU A 993 35.00 -8.60 -0.40
N LEU A 994 35.50 -8.45 0.83
CA LEU A 994 36.48 -7.41 1.16
C LEU A 994 37.89 -7.87 0.71
N GLU A 995 38.76 -6.95 0.30
CA GLU A 995 40.09 -7.26 -0.25
C GLU A 995 40.98 -8.18 0.61
N THR A 996 40.71 -8.26 1.91
CA THR A 996 41.45 -9.06 2.89
C THR A 996 40.90 -10.48 3.08
N GLN A 997 39.81 -10.86 2.40
CA GLN A 997 39.07 -12.11 2.56
C GLN A 997 39.36 -13.14 1.43
N ASN A 998 40.60 -13.57 1.25
CA ASN A 998 40.83 -14.80 0.49
C ASN A 998 40.53 -16.02 1.41
N PRO A 999 39.55 -16.87 1.07
CA PRO A 999 39.30 -18.10 1.80
C PRO A 999 40.38 -19.14 1.44
N GLU A 1000 41.07 -19.68 2.45
CA GLU A 1000 41.89 -20.89 2.22
C GLU A 1000 40.98 -22.13 2.20
N PRO A 1001 41.14 -23.04 1.23
CA PRO A 1001 40.42 -24.31 1.25
C PRO A 1001 41.00 -25.21 2.33
N VAL A 1002 40.16 -25.68 3.25
CA VAL A 1002 40.55 -26.64 4.29
C VAL A 1002 39.66 -27.88 4.15
N SER A 1003 40.30 -29.05 4.03
CA SER A 1003 39.64 -30.32 3.79
C SER A 1003 39.38 -31.11 5.09
N ASN A 1004 38.27 -31.85 5.08
CA ASN A 1004 37.84 -32.87 6.06
C ASN A 1004 37.55 -32.40 7.49
N LEU A 1005 36.25 -32.18 7.77
CA LEU A 1005 35.73 -32.23 9.14
C LEU A 1005 34.41 -33.01 9.17
N LYS A 1006 34.34 -34.00 10.07
CA LYS A 1006 33.08 -34.65 10.47
C LYS A 1006 32.52 -33.86 11.64
N ALA A 1007 31.28 -33.39 11.53
CA ALA A 1007 30.57 -32.81 12.66
C ALA A 1007 30.33 -33.92 13.71
N GLU A 1008 31.03 -33.85 14.85
CA GLU A 1008 30.73 -34.73 15.99
C GLU A 1008 29.55 -34.14 16.79
N HIS A 1009 28.46 -34.91 16.90
CA HIS A 1009 27.36 -34.58 17.80
C HIS A 1009 27.78 -34.83 19.25
N ILE A 1010 27.88 -33.77 20.04
CA ILE A 1010 28.12 -33.87 21.48
C ILE A 1010 26.81 -34.28 22.16
N LYS A 1011 26.76 -35.49 22.74
CA LYS A 1011 25.63 -35.92 23.58
C LYS A 1011 25.77 -35.33 24.97
N LEU A 1012 24.87 -34.42 25.34
CA LEU A 1012 24.78 -33.85 26.68
C LEU A 1012 24.01 -34.78 27.63
N SER A 1013 24.45 -34.86 28.89
CA SER A 1013 23.65 -35.38 29.98
C SER A 1013 22.41 -34.49 30.25
N LEU A 1014 21.41 -35.04 30.94
CA LEU A 1014 20.19 -34.29 31.28
C LEU A 1014 20.50 -33.07 32.16
N GLU A 1015 21.49 -33.17 33.04
CA GLU A 1015 21.91 -32.09 33.93
C GLU A 1015 22.61 -30.97 33.15
N GLU A 1016 23.56 -31.30 32.27
CA GLU A 1016 24.23 -30.33 31.39
C GLU A 1016 23.22 -29.61 30.48
N LYS A 1017 22.25 -30.34 29.93
CA LYS A 1017 21.15 -29.76 29.14
C LYS A 1017 20.31 -28.77 29.95
N ASN A 1018 19.98 -29.10 31.20
CA ASN A 1018 19.23 -28.21 32.09
C ASN A 1018 20.02 -26.93 32.44
N ILE A 1019 21.33 -27.04 32.67
CA ILE A 1019 22.21 -25.89 32.92
C ILE A 1019 22.27 -25.00 31.67
N MET A 1020 22.50 -25.59 30.49
CA MET A 1020 22.53 -24.90 29.21
C MET A 1020 21.22 -24.12 28.96
N LEU A 1021 20.06 -24.75 29.15
CA LEU A 1021 18.75 -24.11 28.98
C LEU A 1021 18.53 -22.95 29.95
N LYS A 1022 18.94 -23.09 31.22
CA LYS A 1022 18.88 -21.99 32.21
C LYS A 1022 19.80 -20.83 31.82
N THR A 1023 20.97 -21.13 31.28
CA THR A 1023 21.93 -20.14 30.77
C THR A 1023 21.34 -19.39 29.58
N LEU A 1024 20.82 -20.09 28.57
CA LEU A 1024 20.11 -19.48 27.45
C LEU A 1024 18.93 -18.61 27.90
N ALA A 1025 18.11 -19.09 28.84
CA ALA A 1025 16.98 -18.32 29.36
C ALA A 1025 17.42 -17.00 30.03
N ARG A 1026 18.53 -17.00 30.78
CA ARG A 1026 19.12 -15.78 31.36
C ARG A 1026 19.63 -14.82 30.29
N SER A 1027 20.31 -15.32 29.26
CA SER A 1027 20.76 -14.49 28.13
C SER A 1027 19.60 -13.92 27.34
N ARG A 1028 18.55 -14.72 27.10
CA ARG A 1028 17.32 -14.30 26.42
C ARG A 1028 16.59 -13.22 27.21
N HIS A 1029 16.55 -13.34 28.53
CA HIS A 1029 16.03 -12.29 29.40
C HIS A 1029 16.85 -11.00 29.29
N ALA A 1030 18.18 -11.10 29.35
CA ALA A 1030 19.08 -9.95 29.16
C ALA A 1030 18.86 -9.28 27.79
N PHE A 1031 18.76 -10.07 26.71
CA PHE A 1031 18.42 -9.59 25.37
C PHE A 1031 17.09 -8.81 25.34
N ASN A 1032 16.01 -9.38 25.87
CA ASN A 1032 14.69 -8.72 25.89
C ASN A 1032 14.72 -7.38 26.65
N THR A 1033 15.61 -7.26 27.63
CA THR A 1033 15.77 -6.03 28.41
C THR A 1033 16.71 -5.03 27.74
N TRP A 1034 17.82 -5.49 27.15
CA TRP A 1034 18.89 -4.67 26.56
C TRP A 1034 18.42 -3.76 25.42
N GLN A 1035 17.41 -4.20 24.68
CA GLN A 1035 16.81 -3.44 23.58
C GLN A 1035 16.20 -2.10 24.00
N ASN A 1036 15.80 -1.97 25.27
CA ASN A 1036 15.13 -0.79 25.79
C ASN A 1036 16.08 0.23 26.43
N TYR A 1037 17.40 -0.01 26.35
CA TYR A 1037 18.42 0.84 26.96
C TYR A 1037 19.01 1.81 25.94
N ASP A 1038 19.43 2.99 26.40
CA ASP A 1038 20.37 3.83 25.67
C ASP A 1038 21.75 3.16 25.67
N ARG A 1039 21.94 2.27 24.69
CA ARG A 1039 23.13 1.45 24.54
C ARG A 1039 24.38 2.31 24.40
N ALA A 1040 24.28 3.43 23.69
CA ALA A 1040 25.41 4.33 23.47
C ALA A 1040 25.90 4.95 24.78
N THR A 1041 24.99 5.42 25.63
CA THR A 1041 25.33 5.93 26.96
C THR A 1041 25.95 4.83 27.82
N VAL A 1042 25.32 3.65 27.90
CA VAL A 1042 25.84 2.53 28.71
C VAL A 1042 27.24 2.10 28.24
N LEU A 1043 27.45 1.95 26.94
CA LEU A 1043 28.74 1.56 26.37
C LEU A 1043 29.83 2.62 26.61
N ASN A 1044 29.50 3.91 26.48
CA ASN A 1044 30.44 4.99 26.80
C ASN A 1044 30.81 5.03 28.29
N THR A 1045 29.85 4.81 29.18
CA THR A 1045 30.11 4.72 30.63
C THR A 1045 30.93 3.49 30.97
N ALA A 1046 30.66 2.33 30.36
CA ALA A 1046 31.49 1.13 30.52
C ALA A 1046 32.93 1.37 30.05
N ALA A 1047 33.12 2.14 28.97
CA ALA A 1047 34.46 2.55 28.51
C ALA A 1047 35.22 3.38 29.56
N GLN A 1048 34.52 4.21 30.34
CA GLN A 1048 35.13 4.99 31.42
C GLN A 1048 35.57 4.09 32.58
N TYR A 1049 34.76 3.11 32.97
CA TYR A 1049 35.10 2.14 34.02
C TYR A 1049 36.28 1.22 33.65
N LEU A 1050 36.41 0.85 32.39
CA LEU A 1050 37.58 0.11 31.89
C LEU A 1050 38.88 0.96 31.94
N GLY A 1051 38.73 2.28 31.83
CA GLY A 1051 39.78 3.28 32.08
C GLY A 1051 41.06 3.05 31.26
N THR A 1052 42.20 3.47 31.82
CA THR A 1052 43.53 3.28 31.22
C THR A 1052 44.09 1.86 31.40
N THR A 1053 43.42 1.01 32.19
CA THR A 1053 43.90 -0.35 32.52
C THR A 1053 43.58 -1.38 31.44
N ARG A 1054 42.56 -1.15 30.61
CA ARG A 1054 42.16 -1.99 29.47
C ARG A 1054 41.81 -1.13 28.24
N LEU A 1055 42.80 -0.38 27.74
CA LEU A 1055 42.64 0.62 26.67
C LEU A 1055 41.97 0.09 25.39
N SER A 1056 42.29 -1.15 24.98
CA SER A 1056 41.70 -1.77 23.77
C SER A 1056 40.20 -2.00 23.92
N MET A 1057 39.75 -2.57 25.04
CA MET A 1057 38.33 -2.79 25.34
C MET A 1057 37.57 -1.46 25.50
N ALA A 1058 38.18 -0.48 26.17
CA ALA A 1058 37.60 0.86 26.31
C ALA A 1058 37.40 1.54 24.93
N SER A 1059 38.35 1.35 23.99
CA SER A 1059 38.19 1.84 22.62
C SER A 1059 37.04 1.15 21.89
N LEU A 1060 36.94 -0.18 21.99
CA LEU A 1060 35.86 -0.93 21.35
C LEU A 1060 34.48 -0.57 21.91
N CYS A 1061 34.35 -0.29 23.21
CA CYS A 1061 33.12 0.24 23.79
C CYS A 1061 32.71 1.58 23.16
N LYS A 1062 33.67 2.50 22.95
CA LYS A 1062 33.41 3.80 22.32
C LYS A 1062 33.01 3.65 20.85
N ASP A 1063 33.66 2.74 20.13
CA ASP A 1063 33.32 2.46 18.73
C ASP A 1063 31.92 1.82 18.63
N ALA A 1064 31.59 0.88 19.51
CA ALA A 1064 30.27 0.29 19.62
C ALA A 1064 29.19 1.33 19.96
N ALA A 1065 29.47 2.27 20.87
CA ALA A 1065 28.55 3.35 21.20
C ALA A 1065 28.23 4.22 19.97
N LYS A 1066 29.25 4.56 19.17
CA LYS A 1066 29.07 5.29 17.90
C LYS A 1066 28.25 4.50 16.88
N LEU A 1067 28.52 3.20 16.75
CA LEU A 1067 27.78 2.31 15.85
C LEU A 1067 26.29 2.24 16.23
N SER A 1068 25.98 2.13 17.53
CA SER A 1068 24.60 2.15 18.04
C SER A 1068 23.86 3.38 17.52
N THR A 1069 24.39 4.59 17.79
CA THR A 1069 23.73 5.85 17.41
C THR A 1069 23.68 6.09 15.91
N LYS A 1070 24.66 5.60 15.15
CA LYS A 1070 24.81 5.92 13.72
C LYS A 1070 24.04 4.96 12.81
N ILE A 1071 23.89 3.70 13.22
CA ILE A 1071 23.34 2.64 12.37
C ILE A 1071 22.07 2.05 13.01
N PHE A 1072 22.16 1.55 14.24
CA PHE A 1072 21.13 0.69 14.80
C PHE A 1072 19.97 1.44 15.47
N ASP A 1073 20.22 2.64 16.01
CA ASP A 1073 19.21 3.48 16.67
C ASP A 1073 18.56 4.49 15.71
N VAL A 1074 18.86 4.40 14.41
CA VAL A 1074 18.36 5.30 13.37
C VAL A 1074 17.17 4.68 12.64
N GLU A 1075 16.09 5.44 12.51
CA GLU A 1075 15.00 5.13 11.60
C GLU A 1075 15.30 5.75 10.22
N ASN A 1076 15.46 4.91 9.20
CA ASN A 1076 15.69 5.38 7.84
C ASN A 1076 14.35 5.54 7.13
N ILE A 1077 14.01 6.76 6.73
CA ILE A 1077 12.84 7.02 5.89
C ILE A 1077 13.22 6.70 4.45
N LEU A 1078 12.48 5.78 3.83
CA LEU A 1078 12.66 5.41 2.43
C LEU A 1078 11.73 6.27 1.56
N PRO A 1079 12.13 6.58 0.32
CA PRO A 1079 11.23 7.23 -0.62
C PRO A 1079 10.00 6.35 -0.87
N GLY A 1080 8.88 6.95 -1.25
CA GLY A 1080 7.64 6.24 -1.52
C GLY A 1080 6.57 7.16 -2.11
N PRO A 1081 5.45 6.58 -2.58
CA PRO A 1081 4.36 7.39 -3.09
C PRO A 1081 3.77 8.26 -1.99
N THR A 1082 3.14 9.34 -2.43
CA THR A 1082 2.44 10.30 -1.58
C THR A 1082 1.33 9.59 -0.82
N GLY A 1083 1.20 9.89 0.47
CA GLY A 1083 0.21 9.22 1.31
C GLY A 1083 0.73 7.96 1.99
N GLU A 1084 2.02 7.63 1.82
CA GLU A 1084 2.66 6.52 2.53
C GLU A 1084 3.89 6.95 3.33
N LYS A 1085 4.07 6.33 4.49
CA LYS A 1085 5.33 6.41 5.24
C LYS A 1085 6.01 5.05 5.22
N ASN A 1086 7.19 5.00 4.59
CA ASN A 1086 8.01 3.80 4.48
C ASN A 1086 9.28 3.96 5.29
N THR A 1087 9.54 3.07 6.23
CA THR A 1087 10.76 3.12 7.04
C THR A 1087 11.48 1.79 7.11
N LEU A 1088 12.81 1.86 7.09
CA LEU A 1088 13.73 0.74 7.29
C LEU A 1088 14.42 0.91 8.65
N ARG A 1089 14.26 -0.10 9.49
CA ARG A 1089 14.82 -0.16 10.84
C ARG A 1089 15.70 -1.41 10.98
N TYR A 1090 16.64 -1.34 11.92
CA TYR A 1090 17.50 -2.47 12.26
C TYR A 1090 17.10 -3.00 13.63
N ALA A 1091 16.52 -4.20 13.66
CA ALA A 1091 16.22 -4.92 14.88
C ALA A 1091 17.40 -5.83 15.25
N PRO A 1092 17.72 -6.05 16.53
CA PRO A 1092 18.72 -7.03 16.92
C PRO A 1092 18.30 -8.44 16.50
N ARG A 1093 19.27 -9.29 16.19
CA ARG A 1093 19.04 -10.70 15.87
C ARG A 1093 18.58 -11.51 17.08
N GLY A 1094 19.19 -11.29 18.25
CA GLY A 1094 18.85 -12.02 19.46
C GLY A 1094 20.03 -12.37 20.37
N VAL A 1095 20.11 -13.65 20.73
CA VAL A 1095 21.21 -14.24 21.51
C VAL A 1095 22.23 -14.81 20.52
N LEU A 1096 23.44 -14.26 20.56
CA LEU A 1096 24.56 -14.71 19.74
C LEU A 1096 25.57 -15.48 20.59
N ILE A 1097 26.22 -16.48 20.00
CA ILE A 1097 27.36 -17.17 20.63
C ILE A 1097 28.64 -16.65 20.02
N ALA A 1098 29.58 -16.19 20.82
CA ALA A 1098 30.92 -15.83 20.40
C ALA A 1098 31.91 -16.95 20.74
N ASN A 1099 32.54 -17.51 19.71
CA ASN A 1099 33.53 -18.58 19.78
C ASN A 1099 34.73 -18.20 18.88
N GLY A 1100 35.93 -18.06 19.45
CA GLY A 1100 37.13 -17.70 18.70
C GLY A 1100 38.18 -16.89 19.49
N GLY A 1101 39.25 -16.52 18.80
CA GLY A 1101 40.41 -15.77 19.27
C GLY A 1101 40.28 -14.24 19.17
N VAL A 1102 41.38 -13.54 18.87
CA VAL A 1102 41.58 -12.11 19.16
C VAL A 1102 40.56 -11.17 18.49
N ASP A 1103 40.12 -11.46 17.26
CA ASP A 1103 39.20 -10.59 16.49
C ASP A 1103 37.73 -10.72 16.92
N MET A 1104 37.40 -11.74 17.70
CA MET A 1104 36.04 -11.99 18.21
C MET A 1104 35.51 -10.81 19.02
N HIS A 1105 36.38 -10.10 19.76
CA HIS A 1105 35.96 -8.98 20.59
C HIS A 1105 35.33 -7.86 19.75
N ARG A 1106 35.89 -7.50 18.58
CA ARG A 1106 35.33 -6.44 17.74
C ARG A 1106 33.92 -6.79 17.28
N ALA A 1107 33.72 -8.02 16.79
CA ALA A 1107 32.41 -8.52 16.38
C ALA A 1107 31.41 -8.60 17.55
N MET A 1108 31.87 -9.00 18.74
CA MET A 1108 31.07 -8.98 19.96
C MET A 1108 30.60 -7.56 20.31
N PHE A 1109 31.48 -6.56 20.24
CA PHE A 1109 31.11 -5.16 20.48
C PHE A 1109 30.14 -4.61 19.44
N THR A 1110 30.31 -4.98 18.16
CA THR A 1110 29.31 -4.68 17.13
C THR A 1110 27.96 -5.34 17.44
N ALA A 1111 27.94 -6.60 17.87
CA ALA A 1111 26.72 -7.28 18.29
C ALA A 1111 26.02 -6.57 19.46
N LEU A 1112 26.77 -6.13 20.47
CA LEU A 1112 26.24 -5.38 21.61
C LEU A 1112 25.64 -4.03 21.17
N SER A 1113 26.30 -3.32 20.25
CA SER A 1113 25.79 -2.06 19.70
C SER A 1113 24.50 -2.24 18.90
N ALA A 1114 24.34 -3.39 18.23
CA ALA A 1114 23.12 -3.75 17.52
C ALA A 1114 21.97 -4.17 18.45
N GLY A 1115 22.22 -4.32 19.76
CA GLY A 1115 21.21 -4.73 20.74
C GLY A 1115 21.13 -6.24 21.00
N ASN A 1116 22.12 -7.01 20.55
CA ASN A 1116 22.18 -8.45 20.84
C ASN A 1116 22.74 -8.72 22.23
N SER A 1117 22.35 -9.85 22.84
CA SER A 1117 23.09 -10.41 23.98
C SER A 1117 24.09 -11.45 23.48
N VAL A 1118 25.20 -11.63 24.20
CA VAL A 1118 26.29 -12.49 23.74
C VAL A 1118 26.69 -13.50 24.82
N LEU A 1119 26.63 -14.79 24.45
CA LEU A 1119 27.29 -15.87 25.17
C LEU A 1119 28.73 -15.97 24.69
N VAL A 1120 29.71 -15.72 25.57
CA VAL A 1120 31.12 -15.63 25.16
C VAL A 1120 31.89 -16.81 25.71
N GLU A 1121 32.51 -17.59 24.83
CA GLU A 1121 33.41 -18.66 25.26
C GLU A 1121 34.68 -18.07 25.90
N THR A 1122 34.97 -18.53 27.12
CA THR A 1122 36.13 -18.08 27.88
C THR A 1122 37.17 -19.19 28.06
N GLY A 1123 38.41 -18.87 27.73
CA GLY A 1123 39.61 -19.66 28.01
C GLY A 1123 40.54 -18.92 28.98
N ILE A 1124 41.69 -19.52 29.27
CA ILE A 1124 42.68 -18.96 30.20
C ILE A 1124 43.14 -17.56 29.77
N ASP A 1125 43.21 -17.31 28.45
CA ASP A 1125 43.81 -16.10 27.88
C ASP A 1125 42.86 -14.89 27.80
N ASN A 1126 41.53 -15.09 27.84
CA ASN A 1126 40.54 -14.01 27.67
C ASN A 1126 39.57 -13.82 28.86
N ILE A 1127 39.51 -14.78 29.80
CA ILE A 1127 38.56 -14.73 30.92
C ILE A 1127 38.69 -13.46 31.78
N GLY A 1128 39.91 -12.98 32.02
CA GLY A 1128 40.17 -11.78 32.81
C GLY A 1128 39.66 -10.50 32.14
N ASP A 1129 39.74 -10.41 30.81
CA ASP A 1129 39.20 -9.29 30.03
C ASP A 1129 37.67 -9.30 30.02
N ILE A 1130 37.08 -10.46 29.74
CA ILE A 1130 35.62 -10.63 29.68
C ILE A 1130 34.99 -10.36 31.04
N MET A 1131 35.57 -10.88 32.14
CA MET A 1131 35.04 -10.61 33.49
C MET A 1131 35.11 -9.12 33.85
N LYS A 1132 36.17 -8.41 33.44
CA LYS A 1132 36.28 -6.96 33.65
C LYS A 1132 35.28 -6.17 32.80
N LEU A 1133 35.02 -6.62 31.58
CA LEU A 1133 33.98 -6.04 30.72
C LEU A 1133 32.58 -6.24 31.32
N VAL A 1134 32.26 -7.44 31.83
CA VAL A 1134 31.00 -7.71 32.52
C VAL A 1134 30.85 -6.79 33.74
N GLU A 1135 31.88 -6.66 34.58
CA GLU A 1135 31.87 -5.75 35.73
C GLU A 1135 31.64 -4.28 35.31
N ALA A 1136 32.32 -3.82 34.24
CA ALA A 1136 32.17 -2.46 33.73
C ALA A 1136 30.77 -2.20 33.15
N LEU A 1137 30.18 -3.17 32.44
CA LEU A 1137 28.82 -3.08 31.93
C LEU A 1137 27.78 -3.06 33.06
N ASP A 1138 27.94 -3.91 34.07
CA ASP A 1138 27.08 -3.94 35.25
C ASP A 1138 27.14 -2.59 36.01
N GLN A 1139 28.33 -2.01 36.18
CA GLN A 1139 28.51 -0.70 36.81
C GLN A 1139 27.99 0.45 35.96
N ALA A 1140 28.00 0.30 34.63
CA ALA A 1140 27.41 1.24 33.69
C ALA A 1140 25.87 1.13 33.58
N GLY A 1141 25.27 0.16 34.28
CA GLY A 1141 23.82 -0.04 34.33
C GLY A 1141 23.26 -0.94 33.23
N ALA A 1142 24.09 -1.71 32.52
CA ALA A 1142 23.60 -2.71 31.59
C ALA A 1142 22.78 -3.80 32.32
N PRO A 1143 21.83 -4.46 31.64
CA PRO A 1143 21.16 -5.63 32.19
C PRO A 1143 22.16 -6.74 32.52
N LYS A 1144 21.98 -7.39 33.67
CA LYS A 1144 22.82 -8.54 34.04
C LYS A 1144 22.76 -9.61 32.97
N ASN A 1145 23.92 -10.22 32.69
CA ASN A 1145 24.09 -11.26 31.67
C ASN A 1145 23.92 -10.77 30.21
N THR A 1146 24.03 -9.46 29.93
CA THR A 1146 24.11 -8.94 28.55
C THR A 1146 25.28 -9.56 27.80
N ILE A 1147 26.41 -9.71 28.51
CA ILE A 1147 27.48 -10.65 28.18
C ILE A 1147 27.46 -11.73 29.24
N MET A 1148 27.50 -12.99 28.84
CA MET A 1148 27.63 -14.09 29.77
C MET A 1148 28.79 -15.00 29.37
N PRO A 1149 29.82 -15.14 30.23
CA PRO A 1149 30.91 -16.07 29.98
C PRO A 1149 30.41 -17.51 30.11
N ILE A 1150 30.80 -18.37 29.17
CA ILE A 1150 30.61 -19.82 29.21
C ILE A 1150 31.97 -20.51 29.17
N SER A 1151 32.05 -21.75 29.67
CA SER A 1151 33.33 -22.46 29.77
C SER A 1151 33.88 -22.85 28.40
N LYS A 1152 35.21 -23.00 28.30
CA LYS A 1152 35.86 -23.49 27.07
C LYS A 1152 35.27 -24.83 26.61
N ASN A 1153 34.99 -24.95 25.32
CA ASN A 1153 34.32 -26.05 24.62
C ASN A 1153 32.81 -26.17 24.86
N GLU A 1154 32.19 -25.32 25.69
CA GLU A 1154 30.73 -25.33 25.86
C GLU A 1154 30.01 -24.65 24.69
N ALA A 1155 30.64 -23.71 23.97
CA ALA A 1155 29.99 -23.00 22.85
C ALA A 1155 29.39 -23.95 21.81
N TRP A 1156 30.08 -25.05 21.53
CA TRP A 1156 29.63 -26.12 20.65
C TRP A 1156 28.30 -26.76 21.08
N THR A 1157 28.03 -26.82 22.38
CA THR A 1157 26.80 -27.39 22.93
C THR A 1157 25.60 -26.48 22.73
N PHE A 1158 25.82 -25.16 22.70
CA PHE A 1158 24.78 -24.17 22.50
C PHE A 1158 24.43 -23.95 21.02
N ILE A 1159 25.30 -24.29 20.07
CA ILE A 1159 25.03 -24.09 18.62
C ILE A 1159 23.77 -24.84 18.16
N ASP A 1160 23.52 -26.02 18.73
CA ASP A 1160 22.36 -26.86 18.39
C ASP A 1160 21.08 -26.45 19.14
N SER A 1161 21.12 -25.33 19.89
CA SER A 1161 20.00 -24.79 20.66
C SER A 1161 19.35 -23.57 19.98
N ASP A 1162 18.34 -22.98 20.63
CA ASP A 1162 17.58 -21.83 20.12
C ASP A 1162 18.33 -20.49 20.27
N ILE A 1163 19.31 -20.30 19.39
CA ILE A 1163 20.12 -19.08 19.23
C ILE A 1163 19.85 -18.39 17.88
N ASP A 1164 20.39 -17.18 17.72
CA ASP A 1164 20.09 -16.30 16.58
C ASP A 1164 21.28 -16.00 15.67
N GLY A 1165 22.46 -16.53 16.01
CA GLY A 1165 23.66 -16.42 15.20
C GLY A 1165 24.91 -16.82 15.98
N VAL A 1166 26.01 -16.95 15.24
CA VAL A 1166 27.31 -17.29 15.81
C VAL A 1166 28.33 -16.25 15.36
N ILE A 1167 29.11 -15.74 16.29
CA ILE A 1167 30.27 -14.88 16.04
C ILE A 1167 31.51 -15.77 16.04
N SER A 1168 32.30 -15.68 14.98
CA SER A 1168 33.52 -16.44 14.76
C SER A 1168 34.70 -15.53 14.47
N ASP A 1169 35.89 -15.99 14.82
CA ASP A 1169 37.13 -15.52 14.21
C ASP A 1169 37.35 -16.17 12.83
N ARG A 1170 38.44 -15.79 12.14
CA ARG A 1170 38.76 -16.33 10.82
C ARG A 1170 39.12 -17.83 10.85
N GLU A 1171 39.77 -18.29 11.93
CA GLU A 1171 40.28 -19.65 12.04
C GLU A 1171 39.16 -20.68 12.16
N ASN A 1172 38.12 -20.40 12.95
CA ASN A 1172 37.02 -21.32 13.22
C ASN A 1172 35.82 -21.15 12.26
N LEU A 1173 35.87 -20.14 11.38
CA LEU A 1173 34.76 -19.73 10.51
C LEU A 1173 34.19 -20.90 9.70
N HIS A 1174 35.05 -21.73 9.14
CA HIS A 1174 34.66 -22.86 8.29
C HIS A 1174 33.93 -23.95 9.09
N ILE A 1175 34.41 -24.29 10.30
CA ILE A 1175 33.82 -25.31 11.18
C ILE A 1175 32.43 -24.86 11.65
N LEU A 1176 32.33 -23.60 12.08
CA LEU A 1176 31.08 -23.04 12.58
C LEU A 1176 30.04 -22.91 11.47
N ASN A 1177 30.44 -22.49 10.26
CA ASN A 1177 29.55 -22.49 9.11
C ASN A 1177 29.06 -23.90 8.75
N ALA A 1178 29.93 -24.92 8.79
CA ALA A 1178 29.54 -26.29 8.50
C ALA A 1178 28.48 -26.80 9.49
N ARG A 1179 28.67 -26.53 10.79
CA ARG A 1179 27.74 -26.92 11.83
C ARG A 1179 26.41 -26.18 11.74
N VAL A 1180 26.44 -24.86 11.61
CA VAL A 1180 25.24 -24.02 11.51
C VAL A 1180 24.38 -24.39 10.30
N LYS A 1181 25.00 -24.63 9.13
CA LYS A 1181 24.28 -25.02 7.91
C LYS A 1181 23.64 -26.41 7.98
N CYS A 1182 24.12 -27.28 8.87
CA CYS A 1182 23.56 -28.63 9.07
C CYS A 1182 22.49 -28.69 10.17
N ARG A 1183 22.16 -27.57 10.81
CA ARG A 1183 21.19 -27.52 11.92
C ARG A 1183 19.75 -27.61 11.42
N GLU A 1184 18.89 -28.14 12.29
CA GLU A 1184 17.44 -28.00 12.13
C GLU A 1184 16.94 -26.58 12.47
N GLY A 1185 15.71 -26.26 12.07
CA GLY A 1185 15.12 -24.92 12.23
C GLY A 1185 15.66 -23.87 11.25
N LYS A 1186 15.80 -22.62 11.72
CA LYS A 1186 16.25 -21.47 10.92
C LYS A 1186 17.74 -21.57 10.53
N ILE A 1187 18.08 -21.13 9.32
CA ILE A 1187 19.47 -21.02 8.84
C ILE A 1187 20.09 -19.79 9.52
N LEU A 1188 21.14 -19.98 10.31
CA LEU A 1188 21.76 -18.86 11.04
C LEU A 1188 22.89 -18.20 10.27
N PRO A 1189 23.13 -16.89 10.54
CA PRO A 1189 24.35 -16.26 10.11
C PRO A 1189 25.53 -16.71 10.98
N VAL A 1190 26.68 -16.90 10.33
CA VAL A 1190 27.97 -16.82 10.99
C VAL A 1190 28.55 -15.43 10.70
N LEU A 1191 28.89 -14.72 11.76
CA LEU A 1191 29.28 -13.31 11.77
C LEU A 1191 30.74 -13.18 12.21
N SER A 1192 31.42 -12.17 11.71
CA SER A 1192 32.84 -11.91 11.97
C SER A 1192 33.11 -10.41 12.05
N ALA A 1193 34.29 -10.04 12.53
CA ALA A 1193 34.70 -8.64 12.66
C ALA A 1193 34.85 -7.91 11.31
N GLN A 1194 34.80 -8.64 10.21
CA GLN A 1194 34.94 -8.14 8.84
C GLN A 1194 33.58 -7.93 8.16
N ASP A 1195 32.50 -8.45 8.76
CA ASP A 1195 31.17 -8.22 8.25
C ASP A 1195 30.73 -6.77 8.43
N MET A 1196 29.89 -6.30 7.52
CA MET A 1196 29.21 -5.02 7.67
C MET A 1196 28.44 -5.01 9.01
N PRO A 1197 28.46 -3.92 9.79
CA PRO A 1197 27.74 -3.83 11.04
C PRO A 1197 26.27 -4.23 10.92
N GLU A 1198 25.61 -3.88 9.82
CA GLU A 1198 24.21 -4.17 9.55
C GLU A 1198 23.91 -5.68 9.49
N ARG A 1199 24.89 -6.53 9.16
CA ARG A 1199 24.73 -8.00 9.25
C ARG A 1199 24.52 -8.47 10.69
N PHE A 1200 24.86 -7.69 11.72
CA PHE A 1200 24.58 -8.01 13.13
C PHE A 1200 23.14 -7.69 13.56
N ALA A 1201 22.34 -7.13 12.66
CA ALA A 1201 20.93 -6.84 12.83
C ALA A 1201 20.06 -7.55 11.77
N LEU A 1202 18.75 -7.49 11.98
CA LEU A 1202 17.69 -7.86 11.06
C LEU A 1202 17.11 -6.57 10.48
N GLU A 1203 16.96 -6.52 9.17
CA GLU A 1203 16.26 -5.44 8.51
C GLU A 1203 14.75 -5.61 8.69
N ARG A 1204 14.05 -4.57 9.15
CA ARG A 1204 12.59 -4.56 9.24
C ARG A 1204 12.03 -3.32 8.56
N THR A 1205 11.09 -3.56 7.66
CA THR A 1205 10.39 -2.51 6.93
C THR A 1205 9.02 -2.30 7.54
N VAL A 1206 8.65 -1.04 7.77
CA VAL A 1206 7.30 -0.64 8.19
C VAL A 1206 6.72 0.29 7.14
N THR A 1207 5.54 -0.06 6.65
CA THR A 1207 4.80 0.73 5.68
C THR A 1207 3.45 1.10 6.26
N ILE A 1208 3.20 2.41 6.38
CA ILE A 1208 1.97 2.95 6.93
C ILE A 1208 1.22 3.67 5.84
N ASP A 1209 -0.01 3.24 5.54
CA ASP A 1209 -0.93 4.04 4.76
C ASP A 1209 -1.43 5.22 5.60
N THR A 1210 -0.92 6.41 5.30
CA THR A 1210 -1.30 7.64 6.00
C THR A 1210 -2.62 8.22 5.50
N THR A 1211 -3.13 7.74 4.36
CA THR A 1211 -4.42 8.16 3.78
C THR A 1211 -5.60 7.35 4.29
N ALA A 1212 -5.35 6.28 5.02
CA ALA A 1212 -6.39 5.33 5.44
C ALA A 1212 -7.56 5.97 6.21
N ALA A 1213 -7.37 7.16 6.80
CA ALA A 1213 -8.43 7.93 7.44
C ALA A 1213 -9.45 8.58 6.44
N GLY A 1214 -9.25 8.42 5.13
CA GLY A 1214 -10.10 9.00 4.08
C GLY A 1214 -9.47 10.19 3.33
N GLY A 1215 -8.14 10.38 3.43
CA GLY A 1215 -7.38 11.34 2.63
C GLY A 1215 -6.06 11.82 3.26
N ASN A 1216 -5.27 12.60 2.51
CA ASN A 1216 -3.92 13.06 2.87
C ASN A 1216 -3.92 14.52 3.40
N ALA A 1217 -4.09 14.67 4.71
CA ALA A 1217 -4.11 15.99 5.35
C ALA A 1217 -2.79 16.78 5.17
N SER A 1218 -1.63 16.11 5.20
CA SER A 1218 -0.32 16.77 5.04
C SER A 1218 -0.13 17.34 3.64
N LEU A 1219 -0.53 16.59 2.61
CA LEU A 1219 -0.49 17.06 1.24
C LEU A 1219 -1.41 18.27 1.05
N LEU A 1220 -2.66 18.19 1.53
CA LEU A 1220 -3.63 19.28 1.42
C LEU A 1220 -3.25 20.53 2.21
N ALA A 1221 -2.44 20.40 3.27
CA ALA A 1221 -1.90 21.53 4.02
C ALA A 1221 -0.70 22.21 3.32
N SER A 1222 0.02 21.47 2.46
CA SER A 1222 1.18 21.97 1.70
C SER A 1222 0.84 22.69 0.40
N LEU A 1223 -0.43 22.60 -0.03
CA LEU A 1223 -1.04 23.32 -1.15
C LEU A 1223 -1.57 24.69 -0.69
#